data_AF-A0A8H6XZ55-F1
#
_entry.id   AF-A0A8H6XZ55-F1
#
_cell.length_a   1.000
_cell.length_b   1.000
_cell.length_c   1.000
_cell.angle_alpha   90.00
_cell.angle_beta   90.00
_cell.angle_gamma   90.00
#
_symmetry.space_group_name_H-M   'P 1'
#
loop_
_entity.id
_entity.type
_entity.pdbx_description
1 polymer ?
#
loop_
_entity_poly.entity_id
_entity_poly.type
_entity_poly.pdbx_seq_one_letter_code
_entity_poly.pdbx_strand_id
1 'polypeptide(L)'
;MPPPPRPQSIHSWWSDSNPPGATIPLHPLASRLSKLLYHRQVIGVIKQYSSYPLSESQLDAFVPYLPSDLLWNSTKVLILKEILITSKSDLGAQAVLKTELPLVLIGLLHYQNEGILALTCSVLESIFSGSRQISGADDLNPTSIYVELKGSLLLLLRSPAKAVRLSAIHALNEITGTESSKIRFEDALDMQAALSILVESLQSSLSDESASSGSDEFTEGLSRFLFSICSPLDTQVVEVILPYLESQHVSSVAKVTILSTLSQYRLDKEILTHTALFRVLNGLVESSDRDVLQWTCSILCNIARQHSPMLCPKELIHLKIVPALISVLRRSDNSGKALQHTVEALSHISSSSESSACEIVRGNALPFLVDLQRFQDPRILRSTYQILHDIASYEQLVCVVVRQIPGKDLVSVLSRPINDETASAALSILSRINQTDRLAFVGELKTTIPRLVRLLTAPNGTVIRRACSALVIIARYHQFNPQLFSSDVGPALITLSSHPQIAHAATDFLSRNTSEPRETIRQLAHRQIIPLLLELLSSTDTEVLRDACSVLAQLANFCDITLDKRQTIEACRVLVPLLSRCGFRLAHHAQAAIDHGDIGIMSETVHLVAQITRWPHVAFFIAESRVVVPMLVPLLSSPEVGILHEACTAFAHLALFLDRNTILHVLLPLVVLCSHPEPAVRSAAMFAFSEIIQSPKLAKSILHSGPEAHLANRIGSLEWLCEFLFTIVNQRLRLAGDCLLGESTMHSF
;
A
#
# COMPACT_ATOMS: atom_id res chain seq x y z
N MET A 1 65.12 71.47 40.94
CA MET A 1 64.13 71.05 39.93
C MET A 1 63.28 69.96 40.55
N PRO A 2 61.94 70.05 40.56
CA PRO A 2 61.09 68.97 41.01
C PRO A 2 60.99 67.86 39.93
N PRO A 3 60.68 66.62 40.31
CA PRO A 3 60.56 65.49 39.38
C PRO A 3 59.32 65.62 38.48
N PRO A 4 59.30 64.97 37.31
CA PRO A 4 58.14 64.98 36.43
C PRO A 4 56.94 64.29 37.09
N PRO A 5 55.71 64.76 36.82
CA PRO A 5 54.51 64.16 37.41
C PRO A 5 54.34 62.73 36.90
N ARG A 6 54.01 61.81 37.81
CA ARG A 6 53.63 60.44 37.47
C ARG A 6 52.31 60.45 36.68
N PRO A 7 52.12 59.55 35.70
CA PRO A 7 50.86 59.43 34.99
C PRO A 7 49.76 59.00 35.97
N GLN A 8 48.68 59.78 36.04
CA GLN A 8 47.48 59.43 36.78
C GLN A 8 46.75 58.26 36.11
N SER A 9 46.05 57.46 36.91
CA SER A 9 45.36 56.23 36.51
C SER A 9 44.32 56.45 35.41
N ILE A 10 44.17 55.44 34.54
CA ILE A 10 43.19 55.36 33.44
C ILE A 10 41.79 55.85 33.83
N HIS A 11 41.33 55.72 35.07
CA HIS A 11 40.00 56.20 35.49
C HIS A 11 39.79 57.72 35.50
N SER A 12 40.83 58.56 35.61
CA SER A 12 40.62 60.01 35.76
C SER A 12 40.29 60.75 34.46
N TRP A 13 40.48 60.11 33.31
CA TRP A 13 40.18 60.68 31.99
C TRP A 13 38.82 60.22 31.43
N TRP A 14 38.21 59.22 32.06
CA TRP A 14 37.00 58.54 31.57
C TRP A 14 35.81 58.73 32.53
N SER A 15 35.88 59.74 33.40
CA SER A 15 34.80 60.12 34.32
C SER A 15 33.88 61.14 33.64
N ASP A 16 32.57 60.85 33.58
CA ASP A 16 31.47 61.68 33.04
C ASP A 16 31.31 63.07 33.71
N SER A 17 32.22 63.47 34.60
CA SER A 17 32.11 64.66 35.43
C SER A 17 32.62 65.95 34.78
N ASN A 18 33.02 65.95 33.50
CA ASN A 18 33.38 67.18 32.78
C ASN A 18 32.65 67.26 31.43
N PRO A 19 31.54 67.99 31.31
CA PRO A 19 30.98 68.28 29.99
C PRO A 19 31.96 69.19 29.23
N PRO A 20 32.18 68.99 27.93
CA PRO A 20 32.96 69.94 27.14
C PRO A 20 32.16 71.25 27.04
N GLY A 21 32.47 72.18 27.95
CA GLY A 21 31.99 73.55 27.91
C GLY A 21 32.36 74.22 26.60
N ALA A 22 31.41 74.98 26.06
CA ALA A 22 31.49 75.68 24.80
C ALA A 22 32.73 76.57 24.66
N THR A 23 33.65 76.21 23.78
CA THR A 23 34.60 77.15 23.17
C THR A 23 34.92 76.74 21.73
N ILE A 24 34.36 77.51 20.78
CA ILE A 24 34.85 77.77 19.41
C ILE A 24 34.88 76.54 18.47
N PRO A 25 34.38 76.63 17.21
CA PRO A 25 34.47 75.53 16.27
C PRO A 25 35.92 75.33 15.84
N LEU A 26 36.67 74.54 16.61
CA LEU A 26 37.93 73.95 16.16
C LEU A 26 37.59 72.88 15.12
N HIS A 27 37.42 73.37 13.90
CA HIS A 27 38.05 72.95 12.65
C HIS A 27 38.34 71.44 12.47
N PRO A 28 38.11 70.85 11.28
CA PRO A 28 38.38 69.43 10.93
C PRO A 28 39.68 68.80 11.49
N LEU A 29 40.68 69.63 11.78
CA LEU A 29 41.93 69.27 12.46
C LEU A 29 41.76 68.75 13.89
N ALA A 30 40.88 69.34 14.72
CA ALA A 30 40.66 68.85 16.08
C ALA A 30 39.96 67.50 16.08
N SER A 31 38.97 67.30 15.19
CA SER A 31 38.40 65.98 14.95
C SER A 31 39.48 64.97 14.58
N ARG A 32 40.32 65.26 13.57
CA ARG A 32 41.43 64.38 13.14
C ARG A 32 42.43 64.08 14.26
N LEU A 33 42.81 65.08 15.05
CA LEU A 33 43.73 64.92 16.18
C LEU A 33 43.11 64.07 17.30
N SER A 34 41.84 64.30 17.64
CA SER A 34 41.12 63.44 18.57
C SER A 34 41.08 62.01 18.06
N LYS A 35 40.75 61.78 16.78
CA LYS A 35 40.75 60.42 16.20
C LYS A 35 42.14 59.76 16.29
N LEU A 36 43.21 60.52 16.04
CA LEU A 36 44.59 60.03 16.14
C LEU A 36 44.98 59.69 17.59
N LEU A 37 44.58 60.53 18.55
CA LEU A 37 44.83 60.28 19.97
C LEU A 37 44.09 59.04 20.45
N TYR A 38 42.80 58.91 20.15
CA TYR A 38 42.02 57.71 20.44
C TYR A 38 42.63 56.48 19.77
N HIS A 39 42.99 56.55 18.48
CA HIS A 39 43.66 55.46 17.77
C HIS A 39 44.95 55.01 18.47
N ARG A 40 45.81 55.96 18.86
CA ARG A 40 47.07 55.65 19.57
C ARG A 40 46.83 55.04 20.95
N GLN A 41 45.84 55.53 21.69
CA GLN A 41 45.50 55.00 23.01
C GLN A 41 44.96 53.58 22.90
N VAL A 42 44.00 53.35 22.01
CA VAL A 42 43.45 52.00 21.75
C VAL A 42 44.56 51.04 21.34
N ILE A 43 45.43 51.43 20.40
CA ILE A 43 46.59 50.60 20.02
C ILE A 43 47.53 50.36 21.20
N GLY A 44 47.77 51.37 22.04
CA GLY A 44 48.61 51.24 23.23
C GLY A 44 48.06 50.18 24.18
N VAL A 45 46.76 50.23 24.46
CA VAL A 45 46.07 49.24 25.30
C VAL A 45 46.12 47.86 24.64
N ILE A 46 45.67 47.72 23.38
CA ILE A 46 45.68 46.41 22.69
C ILE A 46 47.09 45.81 22.65
N LYS A 47 48.13 46.60 22.38
CA LYS A 47 49.52 46.10 22.39
C LYS A 47 49.97 45.67 23.78
N GLN A 48 49.65 46.46 24.80
CA GLN A 48 50.00 46.15 26.19
C GLN A 48 49.36 44.83 26.66
N TYR A 49 48.19 44.50 26.14
CA TYR A 49 47.43 43.31 26.52
C TYR A 49 47.38 42.21 25.46
N SER A 50 48.14 42.30 24.36
CA SER A 50 48.11 41.37 23.22
C SER A 50 48.34 39.87 23.55
N SER A 51 48.71 39.53 24.78
CA SER A 51 48.88 38.15 25.28
C SER A 51 47.70 37.63 26.10
N TYR A 52 46.71 38.47 26.42
CA TYR A 52 45.57 38.12 27.27
C TYR A 52 44.28 38.65 26.66
N PRO A 53 43.15 37.92 26.82
CA PRO A 53 41.84 38.44 26.43
C PRO A 53 41.51 39.75 27.17
N LEU A 54 40.71 40.60 26.54
CA LEU A 54 40.27 41.86 27.14
C LEU A 54 39.44 41.59 28.39
N SER A 55 39.69 42.33 29.47
CA SER A 55 38.84 42.27 30.66
C SER A 55 37.47 42.91 30.41
N GLU A 56 36.47 42.52 31.19
CA GLU A 56 35.11 43.10 31.17
C GLU A 56 35.14 44.64 31.18
N SER A 57 35.90 45.25 32.10
CA SER A 57 36.06 46.71 32.17
C SER A 57 36.68 47.36 30.93
N GLN A 58 37.50 46.62 30.18
CA GLN A 58 38.09 47.10 28.92
C GLN A 58 37.08 47.00 27.79
N LEU A 59 36.27 45.94 27.78
CA LEU A 59 35.16 45.80 26.83
C LEU A 59 34.14 46.91 27.04
N ASP A 60 33.72 47.18 28.27
CA ASP A 60 32.80 48.28 28.61
C ASP A 60 33.34 49.64 28.15
N ALA A 61 34.66 49.83 28.22
CA ALA A 61 35.28 51.07 27.75
C ALA A 61 35.36 51.17 26.23
N PHE A 62 35.48 50.07 25.48
CA PHE A 62 35.66 50.10 24.03
C PHE A 62 34.34 50.03 23.25
N VAL A 63 33.38 49.25 23.73
CA VAL A 63 32.13 48.95 23.02
C VAL A 63 31.33 50.21 22.66
N PRO A 64 31.09 51.19 23.56
CA PRO A 64 30.32 52.39 23.24
C PRO A 64 30.95 53.26 22.14
N TYR A 65 32.26 53.16 21.91
CA TYR A 65 32.98 53.98 20.94
C TYR A 65 33.03 53.36 19.54
N LEU A 66 32.74 52.07 19.39
CA LEU A 66 32.75 51.39 18.09
C LEU A 66 31.86 52.08 17.03
N PRO A 67 30.62 52.51 17.33
CA PRO A 67 29.78 53.21 16.35
C PRO A 67 30.33 54.60 16.02
N SER A 68 31.08 55.21 16.93
CA SER A 68 31.53 56.60 16.83
C SER A 68 32.34 56.88 15.56
N ASP A 69 32.05 58.01 14.91
CA ASP A 69 32.85 58.52 13.81
C ASP A 69 34.24 58.97 14.26
N LEU A 70 34.49 59.05 15.57
CA LEU A 70 35.78 59.43 16.14
C LEU A 70 36.85 58.34 15.97
N LEU A 71 36.48 57.09 15.66
CA LEU A 71 37.45 56.02 15.40
C LEU A 71 37.77 55.89 13.92
N TRP A 72 39.03 55.61 13.60
CA TRP A 72 39.42 55.21 12.24
C TRP A 72 38.94 53.79 11.98
N ASN A 73 38.65 53.48 10.71
CA ASN A 73 38.23 52.13 10.32
C ASN A 73 39.29 51.08 10.73
N SER A 74 40.58 51.41 10.63
CA SER A 74 41.66 50.54 11.11
C SER A 74 41.61 50.29 12.62
N THR A 75 41.21 51.29 13.43
CA THR A 75 41.00 51.11 14.87
C THR A 75 39.81 50.21 15.14
N LYS A 76 38.68 50.43 14.46
CA LYS A 76 37.47 49.61 14.62
C LYS A 76 37.77 48.14 14.31
N VAL A 77 38.49 47.89 13.21
CA VAL A 77 38.97 46.55 12.83
C VAL A 77 39.84 45.92 13.92
N LEU A 78 40.77 46.68 14.52
CA LEU A 78 41.60 46.17 15.61
C LEU A 78 40.78 45.82 16.86
N ILE A 79 39.86 46.70 17.26
CA ILE A 79 38.97 46.46 18.41
C ILE A 79 38.12 45.21 18.15
N LEU A 80 37.49 45.09 16.98
CA LEU A 80 36.66 43.93 16.63
C LEU A 80 37.45 42.61 16.60
N LYS A 81 38.70 42.64 16.12
CA LYS A 81 39.58 41.45 16.17
C LYS A 81 39.85 41.02 17.61
N GLU A 82 40.10 41.97 18.49
CA GLU A 82 40.40 41.67 19.89
C GLU A 82 39.15 41.18 20.64
N ILE A 83 37.99 41.76 20.34
CA ILE A 83 36.69 41.28 20.83
C ILE A 83 36.45 39.84 20.35
N LEU A 84 36.74 39.53 19.08
CA LEU A 84 36.58 38.19 18.52
C LEU A 84 37.51 37.16 19.18
N ILE A 85 38.74 37.54 19.51
CA ILE A 85 39.68 36.69 20.25
C ILE A 85 39.13 36.44 21.65
N THR A 86 38.73 37.51 22.33
CA THR A 86 38.20 37.48 23.69
C THR A 86 36.93 36.63 23.80
N SER A 87 36.00 36.76 22.84
CA SER A 87 34.74 36.01 22.81
C SER A 87 34.95 34.50 22.66
N LYS A 88 36.06 34.08 22.05
CA LYS A 88 36.42 32.67 21.89
C LYS A 88 37.13 32.08 23.11
N SER A 89 37.81 32.89 23.92
CA SER A 89 38.69 32.42 25.00
C SER A 89 38.11 32.50 26.41
N ASP A 90 37.18 33.41 26.69
CA ASP A 90 36.71 33.69 28.06
C ASP A 90 35.18 33.69 28.19
N LEU A 91 34.65 32.76 28.99
CA LEU A 91 33.22 32.63 29.32
C LEU A 91 32.67 33.82 30.12
N GLY A 92 33.50 34.47 30.95
CA GLY A 92 33.09 35.64 31.74
C GLY A 92 32.83 36.86 30.84
N ALA A 93 33.76 37.11 29.92
CA ALA A 93 33.61 38.17 28.91
C ALA A 93 32.37 37.98 28.01
N GLN A 94 31.93 36.73 27.77
CA GLN A 94 30.73 36.47 26.99
C GLN A 94 29.44 37.03 27.64
N ALA A 95 29.39 37.22 28.96
CA ALA A 95 28.20 37.78 29.62
C ALA A 95 27.99 39.25 29.25
N VAL A 96 29.06 40.04 29.25
CA VAL A 96 29.08 41.47 28.89
C VAL A 96 28.81 41.65 27.41
N LEU A 97 29.40 40.79 26.59
CA LEU A 97 29.20 40.79 25.14
C LEU A 97 27.77 40.40 24.74
N LYS A 98 26.93 39.88 25.65
CA LYS A 98 25.54 39.50 25.36
C LYS A 98 24.53 40.63 25.62
N THR A 99 24.82 41.58 26.51
CA THR A 99 23.85 42.60 26.92
C THR A 99 23.92 43.86 26.05
N GLU A 100 25.10 44.47 25.91
CA GLU A 100 25.22 45.79 25.25
C GLU A 100 25.81 45.72 23.83
N LEU A 101 26.69 44.76 23.59
CA LEU A 101 27.39 44.65 22.32
C LEU A 101 26.47 44.40 21.11
N PRO A 102 25.38 43.61 21.18
CA PRO A 102 24.54 43.37 20.02
C PRO A 102 23.95 44.66 19.42
N LEU A 103 23.53 45.61 20.26
CA LEU A 103 23.03 46.92 19.84
C LEU A 103 24.10 47.76 19.12
N VAL A 104 25.33 47.72 19.66
CA VAL A 104 26.48 48.38 19.04
C VAL A 104 26.84 47.74 17.71
N LEU A 105 26.82 46.41 17.62
CA LEU A 105 27.12 45.68 16.40
C LEU A 105 26.08 45.95 15.32
N ILE A 106 24.79 46.07 15.66
CA ILE A 106 23.74 46.51 14.71
C ILE A 106 24.13 47.85 14.06
N GLY A 107 24.60 48.82 14.84
CA GLY A 107 25.11 50.09 14.31
C GLY A 107 26.28 49.91 13.33
N LEU A 108 27.17 48.96 13.60
CA LEU A 108 28.29 48.63 12.71
C LEU A 108 27.88 47.86 11.45
N LEU A 109 26.78 47.11 11.45
CA LEU A 109 26.27 46.43 10.25
C LEU A 109 25.80 47.43 9.16
N HIS A 110 25.61 48.71 9.51
CA HIS A 110 25.28 49.78 8.57
C HIS A 110 26.53 50.48 7.97
N TYR A 111 27.75 50.11 8.38
CA TYR A 111 28.98 50.70 7.84
C TYR A 111 29.30 50.15 6.44
N GLN A 112 29.79 50.99 5.52
CA GLN A 112 30.16 50.57 4.17
C GLN A 112 31.50 49.81 4.08
N ASN A 113 32.26 49.70 5.17
CA ASN A 113 33.58 49.08 5.14
C ASN A 113 33.49 47.55 5.29
N GLU A 114 33.82 46.82 4.22
CA GLU A 114 33.73 45.35 4.17
C GLU A 114 34.51 44.65 5.29
N GLY A 115 35.69 45.15 5.66
CA GLY A 115 36.51 44.57 6.73
C GLY A 115 35.85 44.70 8.10
N ILE A 116 35.17 45.82 8.35
CA ILE A 116 34.38 46.02 9.59
C ILE A 116 33.16 45.10 9.56
N LEU A 117 32.44 45.03 8.45
CA LEU A 117 31.25 44.19 8.31
C LEU A 117 31.55 42.71 8.53
N ALA A 118 32.58 42.17 7.86
CA ALA A 118 32.96 40.76 8.00
C ALA A 118 33.37 40.41 9.44
N LEU A 119 34.15 41.28 10.10
CA LEU A 119 34.54 41.10 11.50
C LEU A 119 33.35 41.22 12.45
N THR A 120 32.44 42.17 12.19
CA THR A 120 31.21 42.35 12.98
C THR A 120 30.37 41.06 12.93
N CYS A 121 30.18 40.48 11.75
CA CYS A 121 29.50 39.20 11.59
C CYS A 121 30.24 38.05 12.30
N SER A 122 31.57 37.99 12.20
CA SER A 122 32.37 36.95 12.89
C SER A 122 32.26 37.05 14.42
N VAL A 123 32.22 38.27 14.96
CA VAL A 123 32.00 38.53 16.38
C VAL A 123 30.61 38.05 16.79
N LEU A 124 29.58 38.37 16.01
CA LEU A 124 28.21 37.87 16.26
C LEU A 124 28.17 36.34 16.28
N GLU A 125 28.72 35.68 15.26
CA GLU A 125 28.81 34.22 15.21
C GLU A 125 29.49 33.63 16.45
N SER A 126 30.61 34.20 16.89
CA SER A 126 31.32 33.74 18.09
C SER A 126 30.50 33.90 19.37
N ILE A 127 29.70 34.96 19.48
CA ILE A 127 28.88 35.22 20.67
C ILE A 127 27.70 34.26 20.73
N PHE A 128 27.05 34.01 19.58
CA PHE A 128 25.90 33.11 19.52
C PHE A 128 26.30 31.64 19.63
N SER A 129 27.43 31.21 19.06
CA SER A 129 27.93 29.84 19.21
C SER A 129 28.26 29.47 20.66
N GLY A 130 28.82 30.40 21.44
CA GLY A 130 29.08 30.21 22.88
C GLY A 130 27.81 30.07 23.73
N SER A 131 26.67 30.60 23.26
CA SER A 131 25.41 30.56 24.02
C SER A 131 24.83 29.15 24.19
N ARG A 132 25.09 28.22 23.26
CA ARG A 132 24.61 26.83 23.34
C ARG A 132 25.17 26.06 24.55
N GLN A 133 26.27 26.52 25.15
CA GLN A 133 26.94 25.81 26.25
C GLN A 133 26.42 26.19 27.65
N ILE A 134 25.63 27.26 27.78
CA ILE A 134 25.18 27.78 29.08
C ILE A 134 23.68 27.51 29.23
N SER A 135 23.33 26.39 29.85
CA SER A 135 21.94 26.05 30.18
C SER A 135 21.44 26.94 31.32
N GLY A 136 20.58 27.93 31.03
CA GLY A 136 19.90 28.72 32.07
C GLY A 136 19.59 30.20 31.76
N ALA A 137 19.82 30.69 30.54
CA ALA A 137 19.61 32.10 30.20
C ALA A 137 18.27 32.36 29.48
N ASP A 138 17.14 32.17 30.17
CA ASP A 138 15.80 32.49 29.64
C ASP A 138 15.33 33.93 29.97
N ASP A 139 16.07 34.68 30.80
CA ASP A 139 15.58 35.94 31.41
C ASP A 139 15.93 37.25 30.67
N LEU A 140 16.74 37.22 29.61
CA LEU A 140 16.93 38.41 28.76
C LEU A 140 15.76 38.50 27.79
N ASN A 141 15.03 39.61 27.74
CA ASN A 141 13.93 39.83 26.79
C ASN A 141 14.51 40.18 25.40
N PRO A 142 14.77 39.21 24.51
CA PRO A 142 15.66 39.37 23.36
C PRO A 142 14.94 39.80 22.08
N THR A 143 13.62 40.00 22.13
CA THR A 143 12.80 40.07 20.92
C THR A 143 13.11 41.27 20.03
N SER A 144 13.41 42.45 20.57
CA SER A 144 13.75 43.62 19.74
C SER A 144 15.13 43.53 19.09
N ILE A 145 16.15 43.15 19.87
CA ILE A 145 17.54 43.07 19.42
C ILE A 145 17.69 42.02 18.31
N TYR A 146 17.06 40.85 18.46
CA TYR A 146 17.15 39.80 17.45
C TYR A 146 16.45 40.21 16.14
N VAL A 147 15.33 40.95 16.20
CA VAL A 147 14.61 41.42 15.01
C VAL A 147 15.45 42.43 14.23
N GLU A 148 16.08 43.38 14.92
CA GLU A 148 16.89 44.40 14.28
C GLU A 148 18.20 43.81 13.72
N LEU A 149 18.87 42.95 14.50
CA LEU A 149 20.05 42.20 14.05
C LEU A 149 19.73 41.34 12.83
N LYS A 150 18.56 40.70 12.80
CA LYS A 150 18.08 39.89 11.66
C LYS A 150 17.91 40.74 10.41
N GLY A 151 17.26 41.90 10.51
CA GLY A 151 17.08 42.82 9.38
C GLY A 151 18.42 43.29 8.80
N SER A 152 19.37 43.64 9.68
CA SER A 152 20.71 44.06 9.26
C SER A 152 21.53 42.93 8.63
N LEU A 153 21.51 41.72 9.20
CA LEU A 153 22.22 40.56 8.63
C LEU A 153 21.66 40.16 7.26
N LEU A 154 20.34 40.24 7.06
CA LEU A 154 19.73 40.00 5.75
C LEU A 154 20.18 41.03 4.71
N LEU A 155 20.27 42.32 5.07
CA LEU A 155 20.81 43.33 4.15
C LEU A 155 22.26 43.03 3.75
N LEU A 156 23.06 42.46 4.65
CA LEU A 156 24.45 42.09 4.36
C LEU A 156 24.60 40.92 3.38
N LEU A 157 23.55 40.10 3.21
CA LEU A 157 23.54 39.06 2.18
C LEU A 157 23.49 39.64 0.75
N ARG A 158 23.11 40.92 0.60
CA ARG A 158 23.24 41.68 -0.66
C ARG A 158 24.61 42.31 -0.88
N SER A 159 25.54 42.14 0.06
CA SER A 159 26.89 42.69 -0.10
C SER A 159 27.58 42.09 -1.34
N PRO A 160 28.26 42.89 -2.17
CA PRO A 160 29.05 42.36 -3.29
C PRO A 160 30.22 41.50 -2.79
N ALA A 161 30.69 41.73 -1.56
CA ALA A 161 31.82 41.02 -0.98
C ALA A 161 31.42 39.64 -0.47
N LYS A 162 31.98 38.59 -1.09
CA LYS A 162 31.76 37.18 -0.69
C LYS A 162 32.03 36.93 0.80
N ALA A 163 33.12 37.50 1.36
CA ALA A 163 33.48 37.31 2.76
C ALA A 163 32.43 37.86 3.74
N VAL A 164 31.82 39.00 3.40
CA VAL A 164 30.75 39.62 4.22
C VAL A 164 29.50 38.75 4.18
N ARG A 165 29.10 38.31 2.97
CA ARG A 165 27.95 37.41 2.80
C ARG A 165 28.12 36.10 3.58
N LEU A 166 29.28 35.47 3.46
CA LEU A 166 29.60 34.20 4.12
C LEU A 166 29.54 34.35 5.64
N SER A 167 30.20 35.39 6.18
CA SER A 167 30.15 35.70 7.63
C SER A 167 28.72 36.00 8.11
N ALA A 168 27.91 36.71 7.30
CA ALA A 168 26.52 36.98 7.63
C ALA A 168 25.68 35.68 7.69
N ILE A 169 25.91 34.73 6.78
CA ILE A 169 25.26 33.41 6.81
C ILE A 169 25.65 32.62 8.06
N HIS A 170 26.93 32.57 8.43
CA HIS A 170 27.35 31.87 9.65
C HIS A 170 26.72 32.47 10.91
N ALA A 171 26.70 33.80 11.01
CA ALA A 171 26.01 34.48 12.09
C ALA A 171 24.52 34.12 12.13
N LEU A 172 23.84 34.16 10.97
CA LEU A 172 22.43 33.78 10.86
C LEU A 172 22.17 32.32 11.24
N ASN A 173 23.04 31.39 10.87
CA ASN A 173 22.94 29.98 11.26
C ASN A 173 23.05 29.79 12.77
N GLU A 174 24.01 30.47 13.41
CA GLU A 174 24.18 30.35 14.85
C GLU A 174 23.01 30.94 15.60
N ILE A 175 22.48 32.07 15.13
CA ILE A 175 21.28 32.70 15.67
C ILE A 175 20.06 31.78 15.51
N THR A 176 19.89 31.10 14.38
CA THR A 176 18.71 30.26 14.09
C THR A 176 18.79 28.83 14.63
N GLY A 177 19.97 28.38 15.08
CA GLY A 177 20.18 27.02 15.56
C GLY A 177 19.55 26.68 16.91
N THR A 178 19.05 27.66 17.68
CA THR A 178 18.39 27.42 18.98
C THR A 178 16.87 27.27 18.83
N GLU A 179 16.24 26.26 19.46
CA GLU A 179 14.77 26.04 19.33
C GLU A 179 13.93 27.28 19.68
N SER A 180 14.34 28.04 20.69
CA SER A 180 13.67 29.27 21.12
C SER A 180 13.75 30.41 20.10
N SER A 181 14.78 30.41 19.23
CA SER A 181 14.93 31.40 18.17
C SER A 181 14.22 31.01 16.87
N LYS A 182 14.03 29.71 16.60
CA LYS A 182 13.26 29.22 15.44
C LYS A 182 11.82 29.70 15.45
N ILE A 183 11.10 29.50 16.56
CA ILE A 183 9.70 29.92 16.73
C ILE A 183 9.55 31.43 16.50
N ARG A 184 10.52 32.22 16.97
CA ARG A 184 10.51 33.68 16.85
C ARG A 184 10.96 34.18 15.46
N PHE A 185 11.56 33.31 14.64
CA PHE A 185 11.99 33.66 13.30
C PHE A 185 10.80 33.75 12.33
N GLU A 186 9.74 32.97 12.57
CA GLU A 186 8.51 32.93 11.76
C GLU A 186 7.65 34.19 11.95
N ASP A 187 7.55 34.72 13.18
CA ASP A 187 6.59 35.80 13.53
C ASP A 187 6.99 37.21 13.07
N ALA A 188 8.29 37.49 12.92
CA ALA A 188 8.78 38.88 12.91
C ALA A 188 9.27 39.42 11.56
N LEU A 189 9.28 38.62 10.49
CA LEU A 189 9.88 39.05 9.23
C LEU A 189 9.08 38.59 8.02
N ASP A 190 9.06 39.45 7.00
CA ASP A 190 8.61 39.11 5.65
C ASP A 190 9.57 38.04 5.09
N MET A 191 9.27 36.77 5.36
CA MET A 191 10.06 35.62 4.89
C MET A 191 10.31 35.68 3.39
N GLN A 192 9.38 36.27 2.64
CA GLN A 192 9.48 36.42 1.20
C GLN A 192 10.62 37.37 0.80
N ALA A 193 10.81 38.47 1.54
CA ALA A 193 11.92 39.39 1.32
C ALA A 193 13.27 38.75 1.69
N ALA A 194 13.33 38.01 2.81
CA ALA A 194 14.53 37.29 3.21
C ALA A 194 14.91 36.23 2.17
N LEU A 195 13.94 35.42 1.74
CA LEU A 195 14.12 34.44 0.68
C LEU A 195 14.60 35.12 -0.60
N SER A 196 13.93 36.16 -1.08
CA SER A 196 14.37 36.90 -2.29
C SER A 196 15.82 37.38 -2.21
N ILE A 197 16.27 37.88 -1.06
CA ILE A 197 17.67 38.27 -0.86
C ILE A 197 18.62 37.06 -0.92
N LEU A 198 18.26 35.96 -0.27
CA LEU A 198 19.04 34.71 -0.34
C LEU A 198 19.15 34.21 -1.77
N VAL A 199 18.06 34.30 -2.53
CA VAL A 199 17.94 33.90 -3.92
C VAL A 199 18.89 34.73 -4.79
N GLU A 200 18.86 36.06 -4.67
CA GLU A 200 19.77 36.97 -5.37
C GLU A 200 21.24 36.67 -5.02
N SER A 201 21.51 36.43 -3.73
CA SER A 201 22.85 36.12 -3.23
C SER A 201 23.36 34.78 -3.75
N LEU A 202 22.48 33.80 -3.84
CA LEU A 202 22.76 32.51 -4.43
C LEU A 202 23.02 32.63 -5.93
N GLN A 203 22.13 33.26 -6.69
CA GLN A 203 22.29 33.39 -8.14
C GLN A 203 23.61 34.08 -8.50
N SER A 204 23.98 35.14 -7.77
CA SER A 204 25.28 35.81 -7.96
C SER A 204 26.48 34.94 -7.60
N SER A 205 26.35 34.02 -6.63
CA SER A 205 27.44 33.09 -6.29
C SER A 205 27.63 31.98 -7.33
N LEU A 206 26.58 31.58 -8.06
CA LEU A 206 26.68 30.62 -9.18
C LEU A 206 27.40 31.21 -10.40
N SER A 207 27.23 32.51 -10.66
CA SER A 207 27.90 33.18 -11.79
C SER A 207 29.41 33.34 -11.60
N ASP A 208 29.91 33.24 -10.36
CA ASP A 208 31.34 33.35 -10.05
C ASP A 208 32.02 31.96 -10.14
N GLU A 209 32.32 31.52 -11.38
CA GLU A 209 32.96 30.22 -11.67
C GLU A 209 34.37 30.02 -11.05
N SER A 210 34.98 31.07 -10.50
CA SER A 210 36.40 31.09 -10.11
C SER A 210 36.72 30.64 -8.68
N ALA A 211 35.73 30.26 -7.85
CA ALA A 211 35.95 30.04 -6.42
C ALA A 211 35.31 28.76 -5.85
N SER A 212 35.83 27.59 -6.28
CA SER A 212 35.32 26.26 -5.90
C SER A 212 35.34 25.97 -4.39
N SER A 213 36.34 26.43 -3.63
CA SER A 213 36.41 26.10 -2.20
C SER A 213 35.48 26.95 -1.32
N GLY A 214 35.23 28.20 -1.70
CA GLY A 214 34.37 29.11 -0.92
C GLY A 214 32.90 29.03 -1.29
N SER A 215 32.53 28.39 -2.40
CA SER A 215 31.12 28.13 -2.73
C SER A 215 30.55 27.00 -1.86
N ASP A 216 31.36 26.02 -1.49
CA ASP A 216 30.92 24.88 -0.68
C ASP A 216 30.54 25.30 0.74
N GLU A 217 31.40 26.08 1.41
CA GLU A 217 31.10 26.59 2.76
C GLU A 217 29.89 27.53 2.76
N PHE A 218 29.76 28.37 1.72
CA PHE A 218 28.60 29.25 1.53
C PHE A 218 27.30 28.45 1.31
N THR A 219 27.33 27.42 0.46
CA THR A 219 26.15 26.59 0.16
C THR A 219 25.76 25.69 1.31
N GLU A 220 26.72 25.14 2.06
CA GLU A 220 26.48 24.37 3.28
C GLU A 220 25.89 25.26 4.37
N GLY A 221 26.48 26.43 4.59
CA GLY A 221 25.96 27.45 5.50
C GLY A 221 24.54 27.85 5.11
N LEU A 222 24.28 28.11 3.83
CA LEU A 222 22.95 28.47 3.41
C LEU A 222 21.94 27.34 3.58
N SER A 223 22.33 26.10 3.27
CA SER A 223 21.43 24.96 3.43
C SER A 223 21.01 24.75 4.88
N ARG A 224 21.92 24.96 5.84
CA ARG A 224 21.58 24.95 7.28
C ARG A 224 20.63 26.07 7.65
N PHE A 225 20.79 27.23 7.01
CA PHE A 225 19.94 28.38 7.26
C PHE A 225 18.53 28.11 6.75
N LEU A 226 18.41 27.69 5.48
CA LEU A 226 17.14 27.26 4.86
C LEU A 226 16.43 26.20 5.70
N PHE A 227 17.16 25.21 6.24
CA PHE A 227 16.60 24.22 7.16
C PHE A 227 15.98 24.84 8.43
N SER A 228 16.59 25.89 8.97
CA SER A 228 16.10 26.52 10.20
C SER A 228 14.96 27.51 9.98
N ILE A 229 14.75 28.00 8.75
CA ILE A 229 13.78 29.06 8.47
C ILE A 229 12.59 28.61 7.61
N CYS A 230 12.72 27.55 6.80
CA CYS A 230 11.70 27.15 5.84
C CYS A 230 10.64 26.25 6.48
N SER A 231 9.77 26.84 7.30
CA SER A 231 8.51 26.26 7.74
C SER A 231 7.41 27.28 7.45
N PRO A 232 6.56 27.12 6.39
CA PRO A 232 6.54 26.11 5.32
C PRO A 232 7.35 26.49 4.06
N LEU A 233 7.77 25.48 3.27
CA LEU A 233 8.37 25.67 1.94
C LEU A 233 7.31 26.19 0.95
N ASP A 234 7.52 27.38 0.40
CA ASP A 234 6.71 27.93 -0.71
C ASP A 234 7.36 27.61 -2.08
N THR A 235 6.56 27.62 -3.14
CA THR A 235 6.92 27.53 -4.55
C THR A 235 8.14 28.36 -4.94
N GLN A 236 8.25 29.60 -4.44
CA GLN A 236 9.37 30.50 -4.74
C GLN A 236 10.71 29.95 -4.23
N VAL A 237 10.71 29.27 -3.08
CA VAL A 237 11.91 28.64 -2.52
C VAL A 237 12.35 27.48 -3.41
N VAL A 238 11.38 26.69 -3.87
CA VAL A 238 11.66 25.55 -4.76
C VAL A 238 12.26 26.04 -6.07
N GLU A 239 11.69 27.05 -6.73
CA GLU A 239 12.20 27.60 -7.99
C GLU A 239 13.67 28.00 -7.94
N VAL A 240 14.15 28.36 -6.76
CA VAL A 240 15.51 28.87 -6.56
C VAL A 240 16.47 27.73 -6.25
N ILE A 241 15.99 26.74 -5.51
CA ILE A 241 16.76 25.54 -5.20
C ILE A 241 16.97 24.68 -6.45
N LEU A 242 16.05 24.71 -7.42
CA LEU A 242 16.13 23.84 -8.61
C LEU A 242 17.40 24.05 -9.47
N PRO A 243 17.77 25.29 -9.89
CA PRO A 243 19.03 25.52 -10.61
C PRO A 243 20.28 25.03 -9.84
N TYR A 244 20.25 25.09 -8.51
CA TYR A 244 21.33 24.60 -7.65
C TYR A 244 21.48 23.09 -7.70
N LEU A 245 20.37 22.37 -7.62
CA LEU A 245 20.36 20.92 -7.72
C LEU A 245 20.79 20.45 -9.11
N GLU A 246 20.44 21.18 -10.18
CA GLU A 246 20.88 20.90 -11.56
C GLU A 246 22.36 21.21 -11.80
N SER A 247 22.92 22.22 -11.13
CA SER A 247 24.31 22.65 -11.34
C SER A 247 25.32 21.53 -11.04
N GLN A 248 26.26 21.30 -11.97
CA GLN A 248 27.36 20.36 -11.77
C GLN A 248 28.44 20.89 -10.82
N HIS A 249 28.46 22.21 -10.58
CA HIS A 249 29.47 22.88 -9.76
C HIS A 249 29.15 22.86 -8.26
N VAL A 250 27.92 22.49 -7.89
CA VAL A 250 27.51 22.39 -6.48
C VAL A 250 27.98 21.05 -5.92
N SER A 251 28.73 21.09 -4.81
CA SER A 251 29.21 19.88 -4.15
C SER A 251 28.07 18.95 -3.75
N SER A 252 28.38 17.66 -3.69
CA SER A 252 27.39 16.66 -3.28
C SER A 252 26.90 16.88 -1.85
N VAL A 253 27.74 17.39 -0.95
CA VAL A 253 27.35 17.74 0.44
C VAL A 253 26.23 18.79 0.45
N ALA A 254 26.34 19.84 -0.35
CA ALA A 254 25.30 20.85 -0.47
C ALA A 254 24.00 20.27 -1.05
N LYS A 255 24.09 19.44 -2.10
CA LYS A 255 22.91 18.75 -2.66
C LYS A 255 22.25 17.84 -1.63
N VAL A 256 23.03 17.05 -0.89
CA VAL A 256 22.55 16.16 0.17
C VAL A 256 21.84 16.94 1.26
N THR A 257 22.39 18.07 1.69
CA THR A 257 21.79 18.88 2.76
C THR A 257 20.44 19.46 2.30
N ILE A 258 20.38 19.97 1.07
CA ILE A 258 19.13 20.45 0.46
C ILE A 258 18.10 19.32 0.31
N LEU A 259 18.49 18.18 -0.25
CA LEU A 259 17.58 17.06 -0.50
C LEU A 259 17.08 16.42 0.80
N SER A 260 17.95 16.28 1.81
CA SER A 260 17.58 15.77 3.12
C SER A 260 16.57 16.69 3.80
N THR A 261 16.74 18.01 3.65
CA THR A 261 15.80 19.02 4.12
C THR A 261 14.45 18.86 3.40
N LEU A 262 14.44 18.88 2.06
CA LEU A 262 13.21 18.70 1.27
C LEU A 262 12.47 17.40 1.60
N SER A 263 13.20 16.33 1.92
CA SER A 263 12.60 15.05 2.30
C SER A 263 11.87 15.07 3.65
N GLN A 264 12.19 16.00 4.55
CA GLN A 264 11.55 16.09 5.87
C GLN A 264 10.23 16.87 5.81
N TYR A 265 10.03 17.69 4.78
CA TYR A 265 8.82 18.49 4.63
C TYR A 265 7.73 17.77 3.85
N ARG A 266 6.49 18.03 4.25
CA ARG A 266 5.33 17.71 3.43
C ARG A 266 5.22 18.79 2.34
N LEU A 267 5.63 18.46 1.13
CA LEU A 267 5.53 19.38 -0.02
C LEU A 267 4.06 19.76 -0.25
N ASP A 268 3.79 21.06 -0.38
CA ASP A 268 2.45 21.58 -0.65
C ASP A 268 1.99 21.30 -2.07
N LYS A 269 0.67 21.33 -2.28
CA LYS A 269 0.04 21.01 -3.58
C LYS A 269 0.58 21.84 -4.73
N GLU A 270 0.89 23.11 -4.50
CA GLU A 270 1.41 24.01 -5.54
C GLU A 270 2.82 23.61 -5.98
N ILE A 271 3.69 23.23 -5.04
CA ILE A 271 5.04 22.71 -5.34
C ILE A 271 4.96 21.43 -6.16
N LEU A 272 3.98 20.58 -5.83
CA LEU A 272 3.77 19.31 -6.51
C LEU A 272 3.24 19.46 -7.94
N THR A 273 2.81 20.65 -8.36
CA THR A 273 2.50 20.94 -9.77
C THR A 273 3.70 21.44 -10.57
N HIS A 274 4.84 21.67 -9.90
CA HIS A 274 6.02 22.26 -10.52
C HIS A 274 6.80 21.21 -11.32
N THR A 275 6.58 21.18 -12.64
CA THR A 275 7.22 20.22 -13.56
C THR A 275 8.76 20.29 -13.54
N ALA A 276 9.34 21.44 -13.19
CA ALA A 276 10.78 21.58 -13.09
C ALA A 276 11.35 20.75 -11.94
N LEU A 277 10.67 20.68 -10.78
CA LEU A 277 11.11 19.86 -9.65
C LEU A 277 11.28 18.40 -10.05
N PHE A 278 10.30 17.84 -10.76
CA PHE A 278 10.36 16.47 -11.21
C PHE A 278 11.46 16.21 -12.23
N ARG A 279 11.71 17.15 -13.14
CA ARG A 279 12.82 17.05 -14.10
C ARG A 279 14.17 17.00 -13.38
N VAL A 280 14.37 17.85 -12.38
CA VAL A 280 15.59 17.85 -11.55
C VAL A 280 15.74 16.54 -10.79
N LEU A 281 14.69 16.13 -10.06
CA LEU A 281 14.71 14.87 -9.30
C LEU A 281 14.99 13.68 -10.24
N ASN A 282 14.38 13.65 -11.42
CA ASN A 282 14.62 12.59 -12.41
C ASN A 282 16.08 12.55 -12.89
N GLY A 283 16.72 13.70 -13.11
CA GLY A 283 18.15 13.76 -13.42
C GLY A 283 19.03 13.30 -12.25
N LEU A 284 18.67 13.64 -11.01
CA LEU A 284 19.42 13.26 -9.81
C LEU A 284 19.32 11.76 -9.48
N VAL A 285 18.29 11.06 -9.96
CA VAL A 285 18.18 9.60 -9.84
C VAL A 285 19.34 8.88 -10.55
N GLU A 286 19.96 9.51 -11.55
CA GLU A 286 21.13 8.96 -12.26
C GLU A 286 22.46 9.32 -11.58
N SER A 287 22.44 10.04 -10.45
CA SER A 287 23.64 10.42 -9.71
C SER A 287 24.50 9.21 -9.30
N SER A 288 25.82 9.35 -9.45
CA SER A 288 26.79 8.38 -8.93
C SER A 288 26.98 8.50 -7.41
N ASP A 289 26.65 9.66 -6.83
CA ASP A 289 26.71 9.90 -5.39
C ASP A 289 25.55 9.20 -4.67
N ARG A 290 25.91 8.31 -3.73
CA ARG A 290 24.96 7.47 -2.99
C ARG A 290 24.03 8.27 -2.08
N ASP A 291 24.53 9.33 -1.46
CA ASP A 291 23.74 10.13 -0.52
C ASP A 291 22.77 11.03 -1.29
N VAL A 292 23.21 11.61 -2.41
CA VAL A 292 22.32 12.35 -3.33
C VAL A 292 21.20 11.43 -3.81
N LEU A 293 21.56 10.24 -4.32
CA LEU A 293 20.59 9.25 -4.79
C LEU A 293 19.60 8.84 -3.68
N GLN A 294 20.10 8.57 -2.47
CA GLN A 294 19.26 8.17 -1.33
C GLN A 294 18.19 9.22 -1.03
N TRP A 295 18.58 10.49 -0.90
CA TRP A 295 17.64 11.55 -0.54
C TRP A 295 16.71 11.90 -1.70
N THR A 296 17.18 11.84 -2.96
CA THR A 296 16.30 11.94 -4.13
C THR A 296 15.22 10.85 -4.12
N CYS A 297 15.59 9.59 -3.87
CA CYS A 297 14.61 8.51 -3.75
C CYS A 297 13.66 8.70 -2.55
N SER A 298 14.14 9.24 -1.43
CA SER A 298 13.30 9.56 -0.27
C SER A 298 12.25 10.63 -0.60
N ILE A 299 12.62 11.69 -1.32
CA ILE A 299 11.68 12.73 -1.77
C ILE A 299 10.63 12.11 -2.71
N LEU A 300 11.07 11.34 -3.72
CA LEU A 300 10.15 10.67 -4.64
C LEU A 300 9.20 9.70 -3.94
N CYS A 301 9.68 8.98 -2.91
CA CYS A 301 8.84 8.13 -2.07
C CYS A 301 7.80 8.94 -1.29
N ASN A 302 8.20 10.09 -0.72
CA ASN A 302 7.28 10.97 -0.01
C ASN A 302 6.22 11.56 -0.96
N ILE A 303 6.61 11.96 -2.18
CA ILE A 303 5.68 12.43 -3.20
C ILE A 303 4.70 11.31 -3.57
N ALA A 304 5.19 10.09 -3.82
CA ALA A 304 4.35 8.95 -4.18
C ALA A 304 3.37 8.55 -3.04
N ARG A 305 3.79 8.70 -1.78
CA ARG A 305 2.96 8.40 -0.60
C ARG A 305 1.84 9.43 -0.39
N GLN A 306 2.04 10.67 -0.82
CA GLN A 306 1.02 11.69 -0.73
C GLN A 306 -0.08 11.42 -1.76
N HIS A 307 -1.15 10.74 -1.34
CA HIS A 307 -2.38 10.57 -2.11
C HIS A 307 -3.12 11.92 -2.25
N SER A 308 -2.54 12.86 -3.01
CA SER A 308 -3.20 14.10 -3.40
C SER A 308 -4.00 13.85 -4.69
N PRO A 309 -5.29 14.19 -4.75
CA PRO A 309 -6.14 13.95 -5.93
C PRO A 309 -5.70 14.70 -7.20
N MET A 310 -4.75 15.64 -7.09
CA MET A 310 -4.19 16.43 -8.20
C MET A 310 -2.88 15.86 -8.74
N LEU A 311 -2.03 15.25 -7.91
CA LEU A 311 -0.90 14.43 -8.37
C LEU A 311 -1.45 13.08 -8.82
N CYS A 312 -2.06 13.08 -9.99
CA CYS A 312 -2.49 11.83 -10.56
C CYS A 312 -1.21 10.98 -10.77
N PRO A 313 -1.21 9.69 -10.42
CA PRO A 313 -0.12 8.76 -10.78
C PRO A 313 0.27 8.83 -12.27
N LYS A 314 -0.64 9.30 -13.12
CA LYS A 314 -0.43 9.65 -14.52
C LYS A 314 0.66 10.71 -14.74
N GLU A 315 0.78 11.72 -13.89
CA GLU A 315 1.82 12.75 -14.00
C GLU A 315 3.20 12.18 -13.70
N LEU A 316 3.33 11.31 -12.69
CA LEU A 316 4.58 10.59 -12.41
C LEU A 316 5.01 9.69 -13.59
N ILE A 317 4.04 9.11 -14.30
CA ILE A 317 4.27 8.37 -15.54
C ILE A 317 4.70 9.32 -16.67
N HIS A 318 3.96 10.41 -16.91
CA HIS A 318 4.28 11.41 -17.95
C HIS A 318 5.67 12.03 -17.77
N LEU A 319 6.09 12.22 -16.52
CA LEU A 319 7.39 12.79 -16.15
C LEU A 319 8.53 11.74 -16.14
N LYS A 320 8.25 10.50 -16.58
CA LYS A 320 9.23 9.40 -16.70
C LYS A 320 9.92 8.99 -15.38
N ILE A 321 9.29 9.26 -14.24
CA ILE A 321 9.83 8.92 -12.91
C ILE A 321 9.83 7.41 -12.68
N VAL A 322 8.79 6.71 -13.15
CA VAL A 322 8.72 5.23 -13.04
C VAL A 322 9.91 4.56 -13.74
N PRO A 323 10.23 4.87 -15.01
CA PRO A 323 11.46 4.40 -15.65
C PRO A 323 12.75 4.68 -14.86
N ALA A 324 12.88 5.87 -14.25
CA ALA A 324 14.05 6.22 -13.46
C ALA A 324 14.14 5.43 -12.15
N LEU A 325 13.03 5.25 -11.42
CA LEU A 325 13.02 4.37 -10.25
C LEU A 325 13.37 2.92 -10.62
N ILE A 326 12.94 2.45 -11.78
CA ILE A 326 13.33 1.12 -12.28
C ILE A 326 14.82 1.08 -12.63
N SER A 327 15.43 2.15 -13.16
CA SER A 327 16.87 2.18 -13.41
C SER A 327 17.69 2.03 -12.10
N VAL A 328 17.19 2.60 -10.99
CA VAL A 328 17.76 2.39 -9.65
C VAL A 328 17.67 0.94 -9.21
N LEU A 329 16.60 0.20 -9.53
CA LEU A 329 16.51 -1.23 -9.24
C LEU A 329 17.54 -2.07 -10.01
N ARG A 330 17.95 -1.62 -11.21
CA ARG A 330 18.89 -2.35 -12.09
C ARG A 330 20.35 -2.21 -11.67
N ARG A 331 20.66 -1.22 -10.84
CA ARG A 331 22.02 -0.88 -10.42
C ARG A 331 22.54 -1.92 -9.43
N SER A 332 23.62 -2.59 -9.79
CA SER A 332 24.23 -3.65 -8.96
C SER A 332 24.89 -3.13 -7.68
N ASP A 333 25.20 -1.83 -7.64
CA ASP A 333 25.81 -1.13 -6.50
C ASP A 333 24.78 -0.62 -5.48
N ASN A 334 23.49 -0.67 -5.80
CA ASN A 334 22.42 -0.16 -4.95
C ASN A 334 22.07 -1.15 -3.84
N SER A 335 22.73 -0.96 -2.69
CA SER A 335 22.37 -1.59 -1.43
C SER A 335 22.15 -0.51 -0.37
N GLY A 336 21.12 -0.66 0.46
CA GLY A 336 20.81 0.27 1.55
C GLY A 336 19.54 1.10 1.34
N LYS A 337 19.51 2.32 1.90
CA LYS A 337 18.31 3.15 2.03
C LYS A 337 17.74 3.63 0.69
N ALA A 338 18.60 3.93 -0.30
CA ALA A 338 18.13 4.34 -1.64
C ALA A 338 17.20 3.28 -2.26
N LEU A 339 17.65 2.02 -2.28
CA LEU A 339 16.87 0.89 -2.77
C LEU A 339 15.56 0.72 -1.96
N GLN A 340 15.62 0.85 -0.64
CA GLN A 340 14.43 0.79 0.20
C GLN A 340 13.39 1.85 -0.21
N HIS A 341 13.81 3.11 -0.32
CA HIS A 341 12.92 4.21 -0.74
C HIS A 341 12.40 4.04 -2.16
N THR A 342 13.21 3.50 -3.09
CA THR A 342 12.79 3.20 -4.46
C THR A 342 11.66 2.18 -4.48
N VAL A 343 11.82 1.07 -3.77
CA VAL A 343 10.81 0.00 -3.73
C VAL A 343 9.55 0.49 -3.01
N GLU A 344 9.70 1.26 -1.94
CA GLU A 344 8.56 1.87 -1.23
C GLU A 344 7.80 2.85 -2.13
N ALA A 345 8.49 3.72 -2.87
CA ALA A 345 7.89 4.61 -3.86
C ALA A 345 7.12 3.83 -4.93
N LEU A 346 7.71 2.77 -5.48
CA LEU A 346 7.06 1.92 -6.47
C LEU A 346 5.82 1.20 -5.90
N SER A 347 5.81 0.84 -4.62
CA SER A 347 4.64 0.25 -3.96
C SER A 347 3.47 1.22 -3.83
N HIS A 348 3.74 2.50 -3.54
CA HIS A 348 2.71 3.53 -3.55
C HIS A 348 2.19 3.77 -4.96
N ILE A 349 3.09 3.79 -5.96
CA ILE A 349 2.72 3.96 -7.38
C ILE A 349 1.88 2.77 -7.87
N SER A 350 2.23 1.52 -7.54
CA SER A 350 1.48 0.33 -7.96
C SER A 350 0.07 0.28 -7.38
N SER A 351 -0.11 0.72 -6.12
CA SER A 351 -1.41 0.72 -5.44
C SER A 351 -2.40 1.77 -5.98
N SER A 352 -1.92 2.73 -6.76
CA SER A 352 -2.66 3.95 -7.10
C SER A 352 -3.55 3.82 -8.34
N SER A 353 -3.12 3.09 -9.37
CA SER A 353 -3.91 2.87 -10.59
C SER A 353 -3.36 1.72 -11.44
N GLU A 354 -4.24 1.12 -12.26
CA GLU A 354 -3.86 0.08 -13.23
C GLU A 354 -2.83 0.60 -14.25
N SER A 355 -2.95 1.85 -14.69
CA SER A 355 -2.01 2.47 -15.64
C SER A 355 -0.59 2.54 -15.07
N SER A 356 -0.47 2.83 -13.78
CA SER A 356 0.82 2.91 -13.06
C SER A 356 1.43 1.53 -12.88
N ALA A 357 0.63 0.55 -12.46
CA ALA A 357 1.05 -0.84 -12.40
C ALA A 357 1.51 -1.36 -13.78
N CYS A 358 0.79 -1.00 -14.84
CA CYS A 358 1.13 -1.37 -16.21
C CYS A 358 2.48 -0.77 -16.64
N GLU A 359 2.79 0.46 -16.25
CA GLU A 359 4.07 1.10 -16.58
C GLU A 359 5.25 0.44 -15.86
N ILE A 360 5.07 0.01 -14.60
CA ILE A 360 6.07 -0.77 -13.85
C ILE A 360 6.38 -2.08 -14.59
N VAL A 361 5.34 -2.75 -15.10
CA VAL A 361 5.47 -4.00 -15.86
C VAL A 361 6.11 -3.75 -17.24
N ARG A 362 5.71 -2.69 -17.96
CA ARG A 362 6.32 -2.30 -19.25
C ARG A 362 7.79 -1.93 -19.11
N GLY A 363 8.17 -1.32 -18.00
CA GLY A 363 9.55 -1.03 -17.65
C GLY A 363 10.39 -2.26 -17.29
N ASN A 364 9.83 -3.47 -17.35
CA ASN A 364 10.50 -4.73 -17.02
C ASN A 364 11.08 -4.73 -15.60
N ALA A 365 10.32 -4.20 -14.63
CA ALA A 365 10.74 -4.17 -13.23
C ALA A 365 10.64 -5.54 -12.54
N LEU A 366 9.76 -6.43 -13.02
CA LEU A 366 9.41 -7.68 -12.34
C LEU A 366 10.60 -8.62 -12.08
N PRO A 367 11.51 -8.88 -13.05
CA PRO A 367 12.68 -9.72 -12.77
C PRO A 367 13.57 -9.14 -11.66
N PHE A 368 13.76 -7.81 -11.65
CA PHE A 368 14.56 -7.14 -10.63
C PHE A 368 13.88 -7.21 -9.25
N LEU A 369 12.56 -7.01 -9.18
CA LEU A 369 11.79 -7.18 -7.95
C LEU A 369 11.90 -8.60 -7.39
N VAL A 370 11.95 -9.61 -8.26
CA VAL A 370 12.18 -11.00 -7.85
C VAL A 370 13.60 -11.21 -7.35
N ASP A 371 14.60 -10.60 -7.98
CA ASP A 371 15.98 -10.64 -7.50
C ASP A 371 16.16 -9.94 -6.14
N LEU A 372 15.30 -8.97 -5.80
CA LEU A 372 15.30 -8.34 -4.48
C LEU A 372 14.99 -9.31 -3.33
N GLN A 373 14.46 -10.49 -3.64
CA GLN A 373 14.29 -11.54 -2.64
C GLN A 373 15.61 -12.01 -2.05
N ARG A 374 16.76 -11.75 -2.70
CA ARG A 374 18.07 -12.09 -2.13
C ARG A 374 18.42 -11.26 -0.90
N PHE A 375 17.78 -10.09 -0.71
CA PHE A 375 17.99 -9.24 0.46
C PHE A 375 17.24 -9.79 1.69
N GLN A 376 17.84 -9.64 2.87
CA GLN A 376 17.22 -10.03 4.15
C GLN A 376 16.44 -8.89 4.83
N ASP A 377 16.39 -7.70 4.22
CA ASP A 377 15.70 -6.56 4.81
C ASP A 377 14.17 -6.73 4.73
N PRO A 378 13.46 -6.81 5.86
CA PRO A 378 12.02 -7.02 5.87
C PRO A 378 11.23 -5.87 5.22
N ARG A 379 11.75 -4.65 5.21
CA ARG A 379 11.07 -3.48 4.60
C ARG A 379 11.09 -3.58 3.09
N ILE A 380 12.26 -3.91 2.52
CA ILE A 380 12.41 -4.12 1.08
C ILE A 380 11.49 -5.27 0.65
N LEU A 381 11.57 -6.42 1.33
CA LEU A 381 10.73 -7.58 1.03
C LEU A 381 9.24 -7.23 1.10
N ARG A 382 8.78 -6.57 2.17
CA ARG A 382 7.38 -6.15 2.31
C ARG A 382 6.92 -5.30 1.13
N SER A 383 7.65 -4.24 0.79
CA SER A 383 7.29 -3.36 -0.33
C SER A 383 7.37 -4.06 -1.69
N THR A 384 8.35 -4.94 -1.90
CA THR A 384 8.46 -5.77 -3.10
C THR A 384 7.23 -6.65 -3.28
N TYR A 385 6.80 -7.34 -2.23
CA TYR A 385 5.62 -8.20 -2.30
C TYR A 385 4.32 -7.40 -2.42
N GLN A 386 4.24 -6.20 -1.83
CA GLN A 386 3.11 -5.30 -2.03
C GLN A 386 2.97 -4.91 -3.51
N ILE A 387 4.07 -4.55 -4.18
CA ILE A 387 4.05 -4.24 -5.63
C ILE A 387 3.53 -5.43 -6.42
N LEU A 388 4.05 -6.64 -6.15
CA LEU A 388 3.62 -7.84 -6.86
C LEU A 388 2.13 -8.16 -6.60
N HIS A 389 1.64 -7.93 -5.39
CA HIS A 389 0.23 -8.08 -5.05
C HIS A 389 -0.65 -7.08 -5.81
N ASP A 390 -0.27 -5.80 -5.84
CA ASP A 390 -1.02 -4.75 -6.51
C ASP A 390 -1.11 -5.01 -8.01
N ILE A 391 0.02 -5.38 -8.64
CA ILE A 391 0.05 -5.74 -10.06
C ILE A 391 -0.84 -6.96 -10.33
N ALA A 392 -0.79 -7.99 -9.48
CA ALA A 392 -1.61 -9.18 -9.64
C ALA A 392 -3.10 -8.97 -9.30
N SER A 393 -3.46 -7.84 -8.71
CA SER A 393 -4.86 -7.48 -8.49
C SER A 393 -5.57 -7.12 -9.80
N TYR A 394 -4.82 -6.73 -10.83
CA TYR A 394 -5.31 -6.41 -12.17
C TYR A 394 -5.23 -7.63 -13.11
N GLU A 395 -6.37 -8.16 -13.52
CA GLU A 395 -6.48 -9.39 -14.32
C GLU A 395 -5.64 -9.35 -15.61
N GLN A 396 -5.59 -8.19 -16.28
CA GLN A 396 -4.83 -8.01 -17.53
C GLN A 396 -3.31 -8.13 -17.35
N LEU A 397 -2.79 -7.81 -16.16
CA LEU A 397 -1.35 -7.80 -15.88
C LEU A 397 -0.84 -9.15 -15.38
N VAL A 398 -1.72 -10.02 -14.87
CA VAL A 398 -1.34 -11.33 -14.31
C VAL A 398 -0.60 -12.19 -15.35
N CYS A 399 -1.09 -12.24 -16.60
CA CYS A 399 -0.43 -13.01 -17.66
C CYS A 399 0.99 -12.48 -17.96
N VAL A 400 1.22 -11.18 -17.82
CA VAL A 400 2.53 -10.58 -18.04
C VAL A 400 3.49 -10.92 -16.89
N VAL A 401 2.99 -10.90 -15.65
CA VAL A 401 3.74 -11.34 -14.46
C VAL A 401 4.22 -12.77 -14.61
N VAL A 402 3.33 -13.66 -15.03
CA VAL A 402 3.63 -15.09 -15.22
C VAL A 402 4.66 -15.31 -16.34
N ARG A 403 4.66 -14.47 -17.38
CA ARG A 403 5.65 -14.54 -18.47
C ARG A 403 7.02 -13.99 -18.08
N GLN A 404 7.08 -12.96 -17.23
CA GLN A 404 8.34 -12.30 -16.87
C GLN A 404 9.01 -12.91 -15.63
N ILE A 405 8.27 -13.60 -14.75
CA ILE A 405 8.81 -14.21 -13.53
C ILE A 405 8.94 -15.73 -13.73
N PRO A 406 10.16 -16.30 -13.64
CA PRO A 406 10.33 -17.75 -13.64
C PRO A 406 9.61 -18.38 -12.45
N GLY A 407 8.94 -19.51 -12.67
CA GLY A 407 8.09 -20.06 -11.63
C GLY A 407 8.80 -20.59 -10.40
N LYS A 408 10.02 -21.10 -10.56
CA LYS A 408 10.92 -21.46 -9.46
C LYS A 408 11.11 -20.30 -8.50
N ASP A 409 11.16 -19.08 -9.02
CA ASP A 409 11.44 -17.90 -8.21
C ASP A 409 10.18 -17.47 -7.45
N LEU A 410 9.00 -17.57 -8.10
CA LEU A 410 7.70 -17.38 -7.42
C LEU A 410 7.44 -18.45 -6.34
N VAL A 411 7.87 -19.69 -6.55
CA VAL A 411 7.77 -20.78 -5.55
C VAL A 411 8.81 -20.61 -4.43
N SER A 412 10.00 -20.08 -4.75
CA SER A 412 11.04 -19.79 -3.76
C SER A 412 10.60 -18.75 -2.73
N VAL A 413 9.72 -17.81 -3.13
CA VAL A 413 9.00 -16.92 -2.22
C VAL A 413 8.26 -17.73 -1.17
N LEU A 414 7.35 -18.62 -1.57
CA LEU A 414 6.56 -19.41 -0.62
C LEU A 414 7.40 -20.33 0.29
N SER A 415 8.63 -20.64 -0.13
CA SER A 415 9.54 -21.54 0.58
C SER A 415 10.25 -20.89 1.78
N ARG A 416 10.25 -19.55 1.91
CA ARG A 416 10.90 -18.84 3.02
C ARG A 416 9.96 -18.64 4.22
N PRO A 417 10.50 -18.39 5.43
CA PRO A 417 9.70 -17.96 6.58
C PRO A 417 9.29 -16.51 6.36
N ILE A 418 8.17 -16.29 5.68
CA ILE A 418 7.70 -14.94 5.35
C ILE A 418 6.51 -14.56 6.23
N ASN A 419 6.36 -13.27 6.53
CA ASN A 419 5.20 -12.68 7.17
C ASN A 419 3.89 -13.00 6.42
N ASP A 420 2.77 -12.91 7.11
CA ASP A 420 1.47 -13.30 6.56
C ASP A 420 1.05 -12.48 5.32
N GLU A 421 1.39 -11.19 5.29
CA GLU A 421 1.07 -10.26 4.19
C GLU A 421 1.74 -10.69 2.87
N THR A 422 2.98 -11.14 2.96
CA THR A 422 3.84 -11.49 1.84
C THR A 422 3.55 -12.91 1.33
N ALA A 423 3.17 -13.81 2.23
CA ALA A 423 2.58 -15.09 1.85
C ALA A 423 1.25 -14.86 1.12
N SER A 424 0.39 -13.96 1.63
CA SER A 424 -0.88 -13.58 1.00
C SER A 424 -0.68 -12.98 -0.40
N ALA A 425 0.34 -12.14 -0.59
CA ALA A 425 0.72 -11.56 -1.88
C ALA A 425 1.10 -12.63 -2.91
N ALA A 426 2.04 -13.52 -2.55
CA ALA A 426 2.49 -14.60 -3.41
C ALA A 426 1.35 -15.57 -3.78
N LEU A 427 0.49 -15.89 -2.81
CA LEU A 427 -0.69 -16.72 -3.01
C LEU A 427 -1.75 -16.02 -3.89
N SER A 428 -1.88 -14.69 -3.82
CA SER A 428 -2.76 -13.91 -4.69
C SER A 428 -2.38 -14.10 -6.16
N ILE A 429 -1.07 -14.00 -6.47
CA ILE A 429 -0.53 -14.19 -7.81
C ILE A 429 -0.86 -15.60 -8.30
N LEU A 430 -0.53 -16.63 -7.49
CA LEU A 430 -0.79 -18.02 -7.83
C LEU A 430 -2.28 -18.32 -8.03
N SER A 431 -3.14 -17.66 -7.25
CA SER A 431 -4.59 -17.81 -7.35
C SER A 431 -5.22 -17.15 -8.59
N ARG A 432 -4.44 -16.44 -9.40
CA ARG A 432 -4.96 -15.69 -10.55
C ARG A 432 -4.36 -16.10 -11.88
N ILE A 433 -3.36 -16.99 -11.89
CA ILE A 433 -2.77 -17.51 -13.13
C ILE A 433 -3.89 -18.21 -13.94
N ASN A 434 -4.04 -18.00 -15.25
CA ASN A 434 -5.06 -18.72 -16.04
C ASN A 434 -4.58 -20.10 -16.54
N GLN A 435 -5.51 -20.98 -16.96
CA GLN A 435 -5.24 -22.36 -17.39
C GLN A 435 -4.19 -22.49 -18.51
N THR A 436 -4.07 -21.48 -19.38
CA THR A 436 -3.26 -21.51 -20.61
C THR A 436 -1.76 -21.25 -20.41
N ASP A 437 -1.34 -20.50 -19.40
CA ASP A 437 0.08 -20.12 -19.19
C ASP A 437 0.86 -21.12 -18.29
N ARG A 438 0.22 -22.23 -17.86
CA ARG A 438 0.64 -23.04 -16.70
C ARG A 438 1.47 -24.30 -16.99
N LEU A 439 1.62 -24.71 -18.25
CA LEU A 439 2.40 -25.91 -18.59
C LEU A 439 3.88 -25.78 -18.22
N ALA A 440 4.44 -24.56 -18.21
CA ALA A 440 5.82 -24.28 -17.80
C ALA A 440 6.04 -24.41 -16.27
N PHE A 441 4.98 -24.32 -15.46
CA PHE A 441 5.02 -24.27 -13.99
C PHE A 441 4.70 -25.62 -13.31
N VAL A 442 4.33 -26.64 -14.08
CA VAL A 442 3.80 -27.90 -13.54
C VAL A 442 4.78 -28.60 -12.58
N GLY A 443 6.07 -28.62 -12.94
CA GLY A 443 7.10 -29.25 -12.11
C GLY A 443 7.35 -28.50 -10.81
N GLU A 444 7.27 -27.17 -10.83
CA GLU A 444 7.56 -26.31 -9.68
C GLU A 444 6.37 -26.25 -8.71
N LEU A 445 5.13 -26.20 -9.22
CA LEU A 445 3.90 -26.24 -8.41
C LEU A 445 3.80 -27.51 -7.55
N LYS A 446 4.29 -28.64 -8.06
CA LYS A 446 4.35 -29.91 -7.31
C LYS A 446 5.17 -29.78 -6.02
N THR A 447 6.24 -29.00 -6.04
CA THR A 447 7.09 -28.77 -4.86
C THR A 447 6.45 -27.84 -3.82
N THR A 448 5.47 -27.04 -4.25
CA THR A 448 4.77 -26.05 -3.40
C THR A 448 3.66 -26.67 -2.56
N ILE A 449 3.05 -27.79 -3.00
CA ILE A 449 1.90 -28.41 -2.34
C ILE A 449 2.15 -28.68 -0.83
N PRO A 450 3.25 -29.34 -0.40
CA PRO A 450 3.52 -29.57 1.02
C PRO A 450 3.63 -28.28 1.84
N ARG A 451 4.09 -27.18 1.22
CA ARG A 451 4.20 -25.89 1.88
C ARG A 451 2.86 -25.20 2.04
N LEU A 452 1.99 -25.26 1.02
CA LEU A 452 0.62 -24.78 1.12
C LEU A 452 -0.14 -25.48 2.23
N VAL A 453 0.06 -26.79 2.39
CA VAL A 453 -0.53 -27.60 3.48
C VAL A 453 -0.05 -27.12 4.85
N ARG A 454 1.25 -26.77 5.00
CA ARG A 454 1.75 -26.15 6.25
C ARG A 454 1.16 -24.75 6.50
N LEU A 455 0.78 -24.01 5.46
CA LEU A 455 0.13 -22.70 5.60
C LEU A 455 -1.35 -22.82 5.96
N LEU A 456 -1.98 -23.98 5.76
CA LEU A 456 -3.33 -24.26 6.24
C LEU A 456 -3.42 -24.27 7.79
N THR A 457 -2.30 -24.49 8.47
CA THR A 457 -2.19 -24.44 9.94
C THR A 457 -1.66 -23.10 10.47
N ALA A 458 -1.58 -22.06 9.63
CA ALA A 458 -1.11 -20.74 10.04
C ALA A 458 -2.13 -20.06 10.98
N PRO A 459 -1.70 -19.15 11.89
CA PRO A 459 -2.62 -18.44 12.78
C PRO A 459 -3.49 -17.39 12.07
N ASN A 460 -3.12 -16.98 10.84
CA ASN A 460 -3.77 -15.90 10.11
C ASN A 460 -4.79 -16.42 9.09
N GLY A 461 -6.08 -16.14 9.33
CA GLY A 461 -7.18 -16.56 8.45
C GLY A 461 -7.05 -16.08 7.00
N THR A 462 -6.38 -14.95 6.74
CA THR A 462 -6.14 -14.48 5.36
C THR A 462 -5.15 -15.36 4.62
N VAL A 463 -4.09 -15.82 5.30
CA VAL A 463 -3.09 -16.75 4.76
C VAL A 463 -3.73 -18.10 4.49
N ILE A 464 -4.51 -18.63 5.45
CA ILE A 464 -5.21 -19.90 5.30
C ILE A 464 -6.16 -19.83 4.08
N ARG A 465 -7.01 -18.80 4.00
CA ARG A 465 -7.95 -18.62 2.89
C ARG A 465 -7.23 -18.56 1.55
N ARG A 466 -6.14 -17.80 1.44
CA ARG A 466 -5.36 -17.68 0.20
C ARG A 466 -4.62 -18.97 -0.14
N ALA A 467 -4.15 -19.72 0.86
CA ALA A 467 -3.53 -21.02 0.67
C ALA A 467 -4.56 -22.06 0.17
N CYS A 468 -5.77 -22.05 0.73
CA CYS A 468 -6.91 -22.84 0.22
C CYS A 468 -7.24 -22.46 -1.22
N SER A 469 -7.39 -21.17 -1.55
CA SER A 469 -7.68 -20.73 -2.92
C SER A 469 -6.58 -21.15 -3.91
N ALA A 470 -5.31 -21.08 -3.51
CA ALA A 470 -4.21 -21.57 -4.34
C ALA A 470 -4.30 -23.09 -4.56
N LEU A 471 -4.66 -23.86 -3.52
CA LEU A 471 -4.87 -25.31 -3.63
C LEU A 471 -6.05 -25.64 -4.55
N VAL A 472 -7.20 -24.96 -4.43
CA VAL A 472 -8.37 -25.13 -5.33
C VAL A 472 -7.94 -25.04 -6.79
N ILE A 473 -7.08 -24.08 -7.05
CA ILE A 473 -6.60 -23.74 -8.37
C ILE A 473 -5.60 -24.76 -8.88
N ILE A 474 -4.72 -25.30 -8.03
CA ILE A 474 -3.84 -26.43 -8.37
C ILE A 474 -4.67 -27.70 -8.60
N ALA A 475 -5.80 -27.84 -7.91
CA ALA A 475 -6.67 -29.00 -8.01
C ALA A 475 -7.50 -29.05 -9.29
N ARG A 476 -7.57 -27.94 -10.04
CA ARG A 476 -8.11 -27.93 -11.42
C ARG A 476 -7.26 -28.75 -12.40
N TYR A 477 -6.07 -29.22 -12.00
CA TYR A 477 -5.23 -30.10 -12.82
C TYR A 477 -5.20 -31.50 -12.22
N HIS A 478 -5.89 -32.43 -12.89
CA HIS A 478 -6.04 -33.82 -12.46
C HIS A 478 -4.71 -34.56 -12.16
N GLN A 479 -3.59 -34.10 -12.73
CA GLN A 479 -2.25 -34.64 -12.49
C GLN A 479 -1.72 -34.39 -11.05
N PHE A 480 -2.22 -33.38 -10.34
CA PHE A 480 -1.81 -33.07 -8.96
C PHE A 480 -2.71 -33.69 -7.90
N ASN A 481 -3.89 -34.19 -8.28
CA ASN A 481 -4.85 -34.81 -7.36
C ASN A 481 -4.21 -35.88 -6.45
N PRO A 482 -3.35 -36.80 -6.93
CA PRO A 482 -2.73 -37.79 -6.05
C PRO A 482 -1.88 -37.19 -4.91
N GLN A 483 -1.25 -36.02 -5.11
CA GLN A 483 -0.45 -35.33 -4.10
C GLN A 483 -1.32 -34.46 -3.19
N LEU A 484 -2.33 -33.81 -3.76
CA LEU A 484 -3.33 -33.03 -3.04
C LEU A 484 -4.21 -33.89 -2.12
N PHE A 485 -4.28 -35.19 -2.37
CA PHE A 485 -5.00 -36.13 -1.51
C PHE A 485 -4.08 -37.09 -0.75
N SER A 486 -2.78 -36.76 -0.68
CA SER A 486 -1.88 -37.37 0.31
C SER A 486 -2.39 -37.09 1.74
N SER A 487 -1.90 -37.87 2.72
CA SER A 487 -2.49 -38.05 4.06
C SER A 487 -2.80 -36.78 4.85
N ASP A 488 -2.22 -35.64 4.50
CA ASP A 488 -2.19 -34.44 5.33
C ASP A 488 -3.15 -33.34 4.85
N VAL A 489 -3.49 -33.30 3.55
CA VAL A 489 -4.26 -32.19 2.96
C VAL A 489 -5.76 -32.35 3.18
N GLY A 490 -6.29 -33.56 2.95
CA GLY A 490 -7.72 -33.87 3.11
C GLY A 490 -8.24 -33.58 4.53
N PRO A 491 -7.60 -34.12 5.58
CA PRO A 491 -7.98 -33.85 6.98
C PRO A 491 -7.86 -32.37 7.37
N ALA A 492 -6.84 -31.66 6.86
CA ALA A 492 -6.68 -30.23 7.11
C ALA A 492 -7.83 -29.42 6.50
N LEU A 493 -8.22 -29.72 5.25
CA LEU A 493 -9.34 -29.05 4.58
C LEU A 493 -10.68 -29.35 5.25
N ILE A 494 -10.93 -30.59 5.71
CA ILE A 494 -12.13 -30.95 6.48
C ILE A 494 -12.20 -30.13 7.78
N THR A 495 -11.08 -29.96 8.48
CA THR A 495 -11.05 -29.17 9.73
C THR A 495 -11.29 -27.67 9.46
N LEU A 496 -10.78 -27.15 8.34
CA LEU A 496 -10.93 -25.75 7.94
C LEU A 496 -12.30 -25.42 7.36
N SER A 497 -13.00 -26.42 6.81
CA SER A 497 -14.36 -26.29 6.28
C SER A 497 -15.37 -25.87 7.36
N SER A 498 -15.13 -26.16 8.65
CA SER A 498 -15.96 -25.65 9.76
C SER A 498 -15.79 -24.15 10.04
N HIS A 499 -14.79 -23.48 9.45
CA HIS A 499 -14.50 -22.07 9.72
C HIS A 499 -15.19 -21.15 8.70
N PRO A 500 -16.06 -20.19 9.11
CA PRO A 500 -16.94 -19.44 8.20
C PRO A 500 -16.21 -18.63 7.11
N GLN A 501 -15.02 -18.13 7.39
CA GLN A 501 -14.22 -17.35 6.42
C GLN A 501 -13.46 -18.21 5.39
N ILE A 502 -13.35 -19.52 5.62
CA ILE A 502 -12.53 -20.46 4.83
C ILE A 502 -13.40 -21.58 4.24
N ALA A 503 -14.60 -21.77 4.79
CA ALA A 503 -15.59 -22.76 4.37
C ALA A 503 -15.76 -22.79 2.85
N HIS A 504 -16.01 -21.64 2.21
CA HIS A 504 -16.21 -21.59 0.75
C HIS A 504 -14.99 -22.10 -0.04
N ALA A 505 -13.78 -21.62 0.28
CA ALA A 505 -12.58 -22.06 -0.43
C ALA A 505 -12.28 -23.55 -0.21
N ALA A 506 -12.59 -24.07 0.97
CA ALA A 506 -12.43 -25.50 1.29
C ALA A 506 -13.52 -26.36 0.63
N THR A 507 -14.77 -25.90 0.57
CA THR A 507 -15.86 -26.62 -0.12
C THR A 507 -15.73 -26.57 -1.64
N ASP A 508 -15.29 -25.45 -2.23
CA ASP A 508 -15.00 -25.34 -3.67
C ASP A 508 -13.82 -26.25 -4.06
N PHE A 509 -12.84 -26.43 -3.16
CA PHE A 509 -11.79 -27.43 -3.37
C PHE A 509 -12.41 -28.83 -3.43
N LEU A 510 -13.23 -29.18 -2.45
CA LEU A 510 -13.84 -30.51 -2.38
C LEU A 510 -14.71 -30.77 -3.62
N SER A 511 -15.60 -29.84 -3.99
CA SER A 511 -16.59 -30.01 -5.07
C SER A 511 -15.95 -30.26 -6.43
N ARG A 512 -14.81 -29.63 -6.71
CA ARG A 512 -14.09 -29.80 -7.98
C ARG A 512 -13.35 -31.12 -8.07
N ASN A 513 -12.86 -31.62 -6.94
CA ASN A 513 -12.04 -32.83 -6.92
C ASN A 513 -12.83 -34.11 -6.68
N THR A 514 -14.07 -34.01 -6.24
CA THR A 514 -14.98 -35.16 -6.10
C THR A 514 -15.62 -35.60 -7.42
N SER A 515 -15.30 -34.93 -8.54
CA SER A 515 -15.90 -35.17 -9.86
C SER A 515 -15.30 -36.36 -10.63
N GLU A 516 -14.13 -36.89 -10.25
CA GLU A 516 -13.53 -38.10 -10.85
C GLU A 516 -13.50 -39.29 -9.88
N PRO A 517 -13.94 -40.49 -10.29
CA PRO A 517 -13.97 -41.66 -9.42
C PRO A 517 -12.56 -42.25 -9.28
N ARG A 518 -11.88 -41.92 -8.18
CA ARG A 518 -10.66 -42.61 -7.74
C ARG A 518 -10.80 -42.96 -6.27
N GLU A 519 -10.17 -44.05 -5.87
CA GLU A 519 -10.11 -44.62 -4.50
C GLU A 519 -9.95 -43.57 -3.38
N THR A 520 -9.36 -42.43 -3.72
CA THR A 520 -9.30 -41.18 -2.98
C THR A 520 -10.63 -40.65 -2.41
N ILE A 521 -11.73 -40.65 -3.17
CA ILE A 521 -13.04 -40.16 -2.71
C ILE A 521 -13.62 -41.11 -1.65
N ARG A 522 -13.45 -42.43 -1.84
CA ARG A 522 -13.84 -43.43 -0.84
C ARG A 522 -13.08 -43.24 0.47
N GLN A 523 -11.78 -42.94 0.40
CA GLN A 523 -10.98 -42.66 1.60
C GLN A 523 -11.39 -41.38 2.35
N LEU A 524 -11.83 -40.33 1.64
CA LEU A 524 -12.36 -39.10 2.24
C LEU A 524 -13.74 -39.32 2.89
N ALA A 525 -14.61 -40.07 2.23
CA ALA A 525 -15.94 -40.40 2.71
C ALA A 525 -15.96 -41.10 4.08
N HIS A 526 -15.01 -42.01 4.31
CA HIS A 526 -14.89 -42.74 5.58
C HIS A 526 -14.40 -41.87 6.75
N ARG A 527 -13.99 -40.61 6.54
CA ARG A 527 -13.30 -39.75 7.53
C ARG A 527 -14.11 -38.54 8.05
N GLN A 528 -15.40 -38.71 8.35
CA GLN A 528 -16.27 -37.68 8.96
C GLN A 528 -16.66 -36.49 8.05
N ILE A 529 -16.43 -36.56 6.73
CA ILE A 529 -16.78 -35.47 5.81
C ILE A 529 -18.31 -35.27 5.65
N ILE A 530 -19.09 -36.36 5.73
CA ILE A 530 -20.55 -36.30 5.58
C ILE A 530 -21.23 -35.51 6.71
N PRO A 531 -20.98 -35.78 8.00
CA PRO A 531 -21.51 -34.95 9.10
C PRO A 531 -21.21 -33.46 8.94
N LEU A 532 -19.98 -33.13 8.52
CA LEU A 532 -19.56 -31.75 8.29
C LEU A 532 -20.30 -31.11 7.11
N LEU A 533 -20.44 -31.81 5.98
CA LEU A 533 -21.18 -31.30 4.83
C LEU A 533 -22.66 -31.07 5.19
N LEU A 534 -23.27 -31.94 6.00
CA LEU A 534 -24.63 -31.75 6.51
C LEU A 534 -24.75 -30.52 7.43
N GLU A 535 -23.73 -30.24 8.25
CA GLU A 535 -23.65 -28.99 9.02
C GLU A 535 -23.54 -27.76 8.11
N LEU A 536 -22.70 -27.83 7.06
CA LEU A 536 -22.50 -26.75 6.09
C LEU A 536 -23.72 -26.47 5.21
N LEU A 537 -24.58 -27.45 4.99
CA LEU A 537 -25.89 -27.24 4.35
C LEU A 537 -26.81 -26.32 5.17
N SER A 538 -26.50 -26.04 6.44
CA SER A 538 -27.21 -25.06 7.26
C SER A 538 -26.60 -23.66 7.21
N SER A 539 -25.55 -23.44 6.39
CA SER A 539 -24.88 -22.14 6.23
C SER A 539 -25.81 -21.08 5.65
N THR A 540 -25.60 -19.81 6.03
CA THR A 540 -26.29 -18.67 5.39
C THR A 540 -25.63 -18.23 4.08
N ASP A 541 -24.40 -18.68 3.82
CA ASP A 541 -23.61 -18.36 2.63
C ASP A 541 -24.05 -19.22 1.44
N THR A 542 -24.55 -18.57 0.40
CA THR A 542 -25.09 -19.19 -0.81
C THR A 542 -24.04 -20.00 -1.59
N GLU A 543 -22.78 -19.57 -1.60
CA GLU A 543 -21.72 -20.28 -2.33
C GLU A 543 -21.29 -21.54 -1.57
N VAL A 544 -21.15 -21.46 -0.24
CA VAL A 544 -20.88 -22.62 0.61
C VAL A 544 -21.98 -23.67 0.48
N LEU A 545 -23.26 -23.24 0.48
CA LEU A 545 -24.40 -24.14 0.29
C LEU A 545 -24.34 -24.86 -1.05
N ARG A 546 -24.12 -24.12 -2.13
CA ARG A 546 -24.02 -24.69 -3.49
C ARG A 546 -22.90 -25.72 -3.56
N ASP A 547 -21.72 -25.39 -3.07
CA ASP A 547 -20.56 -26.27 -3.14
C ASP A 547 -20.75 -27.52 -2.24
N ALA A 548 -21.33 -27.36 -1.04
CA ALA A 548 -21.67 -28.47 -0.15
C ALA A 548 -22.71 -29.43 -0.76
N CYS A 549 -23.75 -28.90 -1.42
CA CYS A 549 -24.72 -29.69 -2.18
C CYS A 549 -24.03 -30.51 -3.27
N SER A 550 -23.15 -29.86 -4.05
CA SER A 550 -22.44 -30.51 -5.15
C SER A 550 -21.52 -31.64 -4.66
N VAL A 551 -20.76 -31.41 -3.59
CA VAL A 551 -19.90 -32.46 -2.97
C VAL A 551 -20.74 -33.66 -2.52
N LEU A 552 -21.83 -33.42 -1.80
CA LEU A 552 -22.71 -34.50 -1.32
C LEU A 552 -23.35 -35.28 -2.46
N ALA A 553 -23.77 -34.61 -3.54
CA ALA A 553 -24.37 -35.25 -4.70
C ALA A 553 -23.36 -36.16 -5.41
N GLN A 554 -22.13 -35.68 -5.57
CA GLN A 554 -21.04 -36.45 -6.16
C GLN A 554 -20.67 -37.66 -5.28
N LEU A 555 -20.60 -37.48 -3.96
CA LEU A 555 -20.39 -38.60 -3.03
C LEU A 555 -21.51 -39.65 -3.12
N ALA A 556 -22.76 -39.21 -3.24
CA ALA A 556 -23.92 -40.10 -3.38
C ALA A 556 -23.93 -40.86 -4.72
N ASN A 557 -23.40 -40.25 -5.79
CA ASN A 557 -23.35 -40.87 -7.12
C ASN A 557 -22.22 -41.91 -7.26
N PHE A 558 -21.02 -41.63 -6.72
CA PHE A 558 -19.82 -42.41 -7.02
C PHE A 558 -19.40 -43.41 -5.96
N CYS A 559 -19.93 -43.28 -4.75
CA CYS A 559 -19.56 -44.15 -3.65
C CYS A 559 -20.78 -44.94 -3.18
N ASP A 560 -20.60 -46.22 -2.89
CA ASP A 560 -21.60 -47.06 -2.19
C ASP A 560 -21.77 -46.64 -0.71
N ILE A 561 -21.64 -45.34 -0.41
CA ILE A 561 -21.83 -44.80 0.92
C ILE A 561 -23.33 -44.60 1.09
N THR A 562 -23.98 -45.56 1.74
CA THR A 562 -25.34 -45.32 2.22
C THR A 562 -25.30 -44.39 3.42
N LEU A 563 -26.03 -43.28 3.36
CA LEU A 563 -26.30 -42.49 4.57
C LEU A 563 -27.01 -43.39 5.59
N ASP A 564 -26.56 -43.33 6.84
CA ASP A 564 -27.28 -43.98 7.92
C ASP A 564 -28.62 -43.27 8.18
N LYS A 565 -29.53 -43.92 8.94
CA LYS A 565 -30.86 -43.37 9.23
C LYS A 565 -30.81 -41.96 9.85
N ARG A 566 -29.80 -41.65 10.68
CA ARG A 566 -29.65 -40.35 11.35
C ARG A 566 -29.19 -39.28 10.36
N GLN A 567 -28.23 -39.60 9.50
CA GLN A 567 -27.71 -38.73 8.45
C GLN A 567 -28.76 -38.47 7.36
N THR A 568 -29.59 -39.47 7.02
CA THR A 568 -30.74 -39.29 6.12
C THR A 568 -31.75 -38.31 6.69
N ILE A 569 -32.12 -38.46 7.97
CA ILE A 569 -33.06 -37.54 8.64
C ILE A 569 -32.49 -36.12 8.65
N GLU A 570 -31.21 -35.97 8.98
CA GLU A 570 -30.54 -34.67 9.02
C GLU A 570 -30.44 -34.02 7.63
N ALA A 571 -30.05 -34.77 6.60
CA ALA A 571 -30.04 -34.29 5.22
C ALA A 571 -31.42 -33.80 4.79
N CYS A 572 -32.47 -34.60 5.02
CA CYS A 572 -33.84 -34.22 4.69
C CYS A 572 -34.33 -33.01 5.51
N ARG A 573 -33.93 -32.88 6.78
CA ARG A 573 -34.25 -31.73 7.63
C ARG A 573 -33.71 -30.43 7.05
N VAL A 574 -32.53 -30.46 6.45
CA VAL A 574 -31.87 -29.27 5.89
C VAL A 574 -32.28 -29.00 4.44
N LEU A 575 -32.53 -30.04 3.64
CA LEU A 575 -33.00 -29.92 2.24
C LEU A 575 -34.38 -29.24 2.13
N VAL A 576 -35.26 -29.49 3.10
CA VAL A 576 -36.63 -28.95 3.11
C VAL A 576 -36.65 -27.40 3.16
N PRO A 577 -35.97 -26.73 4.11
CA PRO A 577 -35.84 -25.28 4.12
C PRO A 577 -35.16 -24.71 2.87
N LEU A 578 -34.16 -25.39 2.31
CA LEU A 578 -33.43 -24.94 1.11
C LEU A 578 -34.33 -24.95 -0.13
N LEU A 579 -35.05 -26.06 -0.37
CA LEU A 579 -36.03 -26.15 -1.45
C LEU A 579 -37.18 -25.14 -1.29
N SER A 580 -37.60 -24.87 -0.05
CA SER A 580 -38.64 -23.87 0.24
C SER A 580 -38.16 -22.45 -0.08
N ARG A 581 -36.92 -22.13 0.31
CA ARG A 581 -36.30 -20.81 0.11
C ARG A 581 -36.08 -20.52 -1.37
N CYS A 582 -35.61 -21.49 -2.15
CA CYS A 582 -35.34 -21.33 -3.58
C CYS A 582 -36.64 -21.48 -4.42
N GLY A 583 -37.55 -22.38 -4.04
CA GLY A 583 -38.80 -22.68 -4.76
C GLY A 583 -39.81 -21.54 -4.80
N PHE A 584 -39.98 -20.81 -3.69
CA PHE A 584 -40.94 -19.69 -3.61
C PHE A 584 -40.54 -18.51 -4.51
N ARG A 585 -39.24 -18.26 -4.69
CA ARG A 585 -38.72 -17.11 -5.45
C ARG A 585 -38.77 -17.32 -6.96
N LEU A 586 -38.49 -18.53 -7.43
CA LEU A 586 -38.57 -18.89 -8.85
C LEU A 586 -40.00 -18.90 -9.40
N ALA A 587 -40.99 -19.24 -8.57
CA ALA A 587 -42.40 -19.24 -8.98
C ALA A 587 -42.98 -17.82 -9.19
N HIS A 588 -42.43 -16.79 -8.54
CA HIS A 588 -42.96 -15.42 -8.61
C HIS A 588 -42.06 -14.43 -9.37
N HIS A 589 -40.73 -14.61 -9.40
CA HIS A 589 -39.80 -13.65 -10.03
C HIS A 589 -38.53 -14.34 -10.57
N ALA A 590 -38.60 -14.94 -11.76
CA ALA A 590 -37.46 -15.61 -12.41
C ALA A 590 -36.23 -14.69 -12.55
N GLN A 591 -36.41 -13.41 -12.91
CA GLN A 591 -35.31 -12.45 -13.06
C GLN A 591 -34.65 -12.10 -11.71
N ALA A 592 -35.43 -11.92 -10.64
CA ALA A 592 -34.87 -11.64 -9.31
C ALA A 592 -34.16 -12.86 -8.70
N ALA A 593 -34.58 -14.08 -9.05
CA ALA A 593 -33.89 -15.31 -8.65
C ALA A 593 -32.54 -15.50 -9.38
N ILE A 594 -32.45 -15.05 -10.64
CA ILE A 594 -31.18 -14.95 -11.39
C ILE A 594 -30.24 -13.95 -10.70
N ASP A 595 -30.75 -12.75 -10.39
CA ASP A 595 -29.95 -11.66 -9.81
C ASP A 595 -29.44 -11.97 -8.38
N HIS A 596 -30.11 -12.89 -7.66
CA HIS A 596 -29.71 -13.34 -6.32
C HIS A 596 -28.91 -14.65 -6.28
N GLY A 597 -28.59 -15.27 -7.43
CA GLY A 597 -27.83 -16.54 -7.48
C GLY A 597 -28.62 -17.76 -6.98
N ASP A 598 -29.93 -17.62 -6.75
CA ASP A 598 -30.80 -18.65 -6.16
C ASP A 598 -31.01 -19.84 -7.13
N ILE A 599 -30.83 -19.65 -8.44
CA ILE A 599 -30.95 -20.71 -9.48
C ILE A 599 -29.81 -21.73 -9.40
N GLY A 600 -28.57 -21.27 -9.20
CA GLY A 600 -27.42 -22.18 -9.09
C GLY A 600 -27.53 -23.10 -7.89
N ILE A 601 -28.00 -22.57 -6.74
CA ILE A 601 -28.26 -23.36 -5.54
C ILE A 601 -29.40 -24.34 -5.78
N MET A 602 -30.48 -23.92 -6.44
CA MET A 602 -31.59 -24.81 -6.75
C MET A 602 -31.15 -25.97 -7.63
N SER A 603 -30.37 -25.71 -8.69
CA SER A 603 -29.86 -26.75 -9.58
C SER A 603 -29.07 -27.81 -8.82
N GLU A 604 -28.11 -27.39 -7.98
CA GLU A 604 -27.30 -28.32 -7.18
C GLU A 604 -28.13 -29.03 -6.09
N THR A 605 -29.14 -28.36 -5.53
CA THR A 605 -30.03 -28.96 -4.51
C THR A 605 -30.93 -30.03 -5.13
N VAL A 606 -31.50 -29.78 -6.31
CA VAL A 606 -32.33 -30.76 -7.02
C VAL A 606 -31.47 -31.92 -7.52
N HIS A 607 -30.26 -31.64 -8.01
CA HIS A 607 -29.27 -32.67 -8.35
C HIS A 607 -28.95 -33.56 -7.14
N LEU A 608 -28.67 -32.97 -5.97
CA LEU A 608 -28.48 -33.72 -4.72
C LEU A 608 -29.69 -34.60 -4.38
N VAL A 609 -30.91 -34.07 -4.49
CA VAL A 609 -32.15 -34.84 -4.27
C VAL A 609 -32.26 -36.00 -5.25
N ALA A 610 -31.98 -35.79 -6.53
CA ALA A 610 -31.99 -36.84 -7.55
C ALA A 610 -30.97 -37.96 -7.25
N GLN A 611 -29.79 -37.61 -6.74
CA GLN A 611 -28.77 -38.60 -6.39
C GLN A 611 -29.11 -39.38 -5.11
N ILE A 612 -29.53 -38.72 -4.02
CA ILE A 612 -29.82 -39.42 -2.75
C ILE A 612 -31.11 -40.25 -2.83
N THR A 613 -32.05 -39.89 -3.71
CA THR A 613 -33.29 -40.67 -3.94
C THR A 613 -33.04 -42.01 -4.62
N ARG A 614 -31.83 -42.25 -5.16
CA ARG A 614 -31.44 -43.58 -5.65
C ARG A 614 -31.42 -44.63 -4.54
N TRP A 615 -31.29 -44.21 -3.28
CA TRP A 615 -31.32 -45.10 -2.13
C TRP A 615 -32.76 -45.31 -1.65
N PRO A 616 -33.27 -46.55 -1.62
CA PRO A 616 -34.69 -46.82 -1.32
C PRO A 616 -35.18 -46.29 0.02
N HIS A 617 -34.35 -46.33 1.08
CA HIS A 617 -34.72 -45.82 2.41
C HIS A 617 -34.85 -44.30 2.44
N VAL A 618 -34.03 -43.59 1.65
CA VAL A 618 -34.09 -42.13 1.52
C VAL A 618 -35.26 -41.72 0.64
N ALA A 619 -35.49 -42.42 -0.49
CA ALA A 619 -36.63 -42.21 -1.35
C ALA A 619 -37.96 -42.38 -0.60
N PHE A 620 -38.05 -43.44 0.21
CA PHE A 620 -39.19 -43.68 1.08
C PHE A 620 -39.42 -42.52 2.06
N PHE A 621 -38.37 -42.10 2.77
CA PHE A 621 -38.47 -41.00 3.74
C PHE A 621 -38.87 -39.67 3.07
N ILE A 622 -38.31 -39.35 1.90
CA ILE A 622 -38.64 -38.16 1.13
C ILE A 622 -40.11 -38.19 0.70
N ALA A 623 -40.59 -39.32 0.18
CA ALA A 623 -41.98 -39.50 -0.22
C ALA A 623 -42.95 -39.40 0.98
N GLU A 624 -42.59 -39.97 2.13
CA GLU A 624 -43.42 -39.89 3.34
C GLU A 624 -43.42 -38.52 4.01
N SER A 625 -42.35 -37.73 3.86
CA SER A 625 -42.22 -36.42 4.51
C SER A 625 -43.34 -35.44 4.13
N ARG A 626 -44.05 -35.66 3.01
CA ARG A 626 -45.11 -34.79 2.44
C ARG A 626 -44.70 -33.34 2.21
N VAL A 627 -43.41 -33.02 2.32
CA VAL A 627 -42.91 -31.63 2.23
C VAL A 627 -42.03 -31.47 0.99
N VAL A 628 -41.09 -32.39 0.75
CA VAL A 628 -40.17 -32.31 -0.41
C VAL A 628 -40.89 -32.53 -1.74
N VAL A 629 -41.75 -33.55 -1.80
CA VAL A 629 -42.45 -33.94 -3.04
C VAL A 629 -43.32 -32.79 -3.61
N PRO A 630 -44.18 -32.10 -2.83
CA PRO A 630 -44.90 -30.94 -3.33
C PRO A 630 -44.02 -29.79 -3.83
N MET A 631 -42.78 -29.68 -3.33
CA MET A 631 -41.83 -28.67 -3.80
C MET A 631 -41.13 -29.05 -5.12
N LEU A 632 -41.01 -30.35 -5.42
CA LEU A 632 -40.46 -30.83 -6.68
C LEU A 632 -41.45 -30.71 -7.85
N VAL A 633 -42.77 -30.80 -7.59
CA VAL A 633 -43.79 -30.78 -8.64
C VAL A 633 -43.74 -29.49 -9.49
N PRO A 634 -43.68 -28.27 -8.91
CA PRO A 634 -43.55 -27.04 -9.70
C PRO A 634 -42.27 -26.96 -10.54
N LEU A 635 -41.21 -27.66 -10.14
CA LEU A 635 -39.92 -27.64 -10.85
C LEU A 635 -39.98 -28.38 -12.18
N LEU A 636 -40.98 -29.24 -12.41
CA LEU A 636 -41.27 -29.84 -13.72
C LEU A 636 -41.75 -28.81 -14.76
N SER A 637 -42.02 -27.58 -14.34
CA SER A 637 -42.33 -26.46 -15.24
C SER A 637 -41.22 -25.40 -15.27
N SER A 638 -40.03 -25.73 -14.74
CA SER A 638 -38.87 -24.83 -14.76
C SER A 638 -38.42 -24.54 -16.20
N PRO A 639 -37.98 -23.31 -16.51
CA PRO A 639 -37.36 -23.01 -17.80
C PRO A 639 -35.93 -23.57 -17.93
N GLU A 640 -35.29 -23.93 -16.81
CA GLU A 640 -33.92 -24.42 -16.78
C GLU A 640 -33.83 -25.92 -17.05
N VAL A 641 -33.13 -26.28 -18.12
CA VAL A 641 -32.98 -27.66 -18.61
C VAL A 641 -32.38 -28.59 -17.55
N GLY A 642 -31.36 -28.14 -16.82
CA GLY A 642 -30.72 -28.93 -15.76
C GLY A 642 -31.69 -29.25 -14.61
N ILE A 643 -32.48 -28.26 -14.18
CA ILE A 643 -33.49 -28.44 -13.13
C ILE A 643 -34.58 -29.42 -13.59
N LEU A 644 -35.06 -29.27 -14.83
CA LEU A 644 -36.05 -30.19 -15.41
C LEU A 644 -35.55 -31.64 -15.44
N HIS A 645 -34.32 -31.83 -15.92
CA HIS A 645 -33.69 -33.15 -16.00
C HIS A 645 -33.60 -33.80 -14.62
N GLU A 646 -33.03 -33.10 -13.65
CA GLU A 646 -32.83 -33.64 -12.29
C GLU A 646 -34.15 -33.84 -11.55
N ALA A 647 -35.14 -32.95 -11.73
CA ALA A 647 -36.47 -33.14 -11.17
C ALA A 647 -37.15 -34.40 -11.72
N CYS A 648 -37.06 -34.65 -13.03
CA CYS A 648 -37.57 -35.88 -13.64
C CYS A 648 -36.86 -37.12 -13.06
N THR A 649 -35.54 -37.09 -12.97
CA THR A 649 -34.74 -38.18 -12.39
C THR A 649 -35.13 -38.48 -10.94
N ALA A 650 -35.33 -37.44 -10.12
CA ALA A 650 -35.82 -37.61 -8.75
C ALA A 650 -37.21 -38.26 -8.69
N PHE A 651 -38.15 -37.85 -9.55
CA PHE A 651 -39.48 -38.47 -9.61
C PHE A 651 -39.46 -39.93 -10.07
N ALA A 652 -38.53 -40.31 -10.95
CA ALA A 652 -38.33 -41.70 -11.33
C ALA A 652 -37.97 -42.56 -10.11
N HIS A 653 -37.01 -42.11 -9.30
CA HIS A 653 -36.61 -42.86 -8.09
C HIS A 653 -37.68 -42.87 -6.99
N LEU A 654 -38.52 -41.82 -6.91
CA LEU A 654 -39.59 -41.71 -5.92
C LEU A 654 -40.85 -42.52 -6.30
N ALA A 655 -41.00 -42.93 -7.56
CA ALA A 655 -42.23 -43.47 -8.15
C ALA A 655 -42.90 -44.60 -7.33
N LEU A 656 -42.11 -45.48 -6.74
CA LEU A 656 -42.59 -46.61 -5.93
C LEU A 656 -43.25 -46.16 -4.61
N PHE A 657 -42.90 -44.97 -4.13
CA PHE A 657 -43.28 -44.48 -2.80
C PHE A 657 -44.34 -43.38 -2.85
N LEU A 658 -44.55 -42.70 -3.98
CA LEU A 658 -45.54 -41.64 -4.14
C LEU A 658 -46.97 -42.09 -3.81
N ASP A 659 -47.77 -41.18 -3.27
CA ASP A 659 -49.21 -41.38 -3.09
C ASP A 659 -49.99 -41.09 -4.40
N ARG A 660 -51.24 -41.56 -4.43
CA ARG A 660 -52.13 -41.42 -5.60
C ARG A 660 -52.28 -39.97 -6.06
N ASN A 661 -52.49 -39.03 -5.14
CA ASN A 661 -52.80 -37.65 -5.50
C ASN A 661 -51.57 -36.98 -6.10
N THR A 662 -50.40 -37.21 -5.51
CA THR A 662 -49.13 -36.73 -6.06
C THR A 662 -48.89 -37.27 -7.47
N ILE A 663 -49.08 -38.57 -7.69
CA ILE A 663 -48.89 -39.19 -9.02
C ILE A 663 -49.75 -38.46 -10.08
N LEU A 664 -51.02 -38.16 -9.77
CA LEU A 664 -51.91 -37.44 -10.68
C LEU A 664 -51.43 -36.02 -11.03
N HIS A 665 -50.77 -35.34 -10.09
CA HIS A 665 -50.23 -34.00 -10.30
C HIS A 665 -48.92 -34.00 -11.12
N VAL A 666 -48.17 -35.10 -11.09
CA VAL A 666 -46.87 -35.25 -11.78
C VAL A 666 -47.02 -35.80 -13.21
N LEU A 667 -48.01 -36.65 -13.45
CA LEU A 667 -48.19 -37.32 -14.75
C LEU A 667 -48.34 -36.35 -15.93
N LEU A 668 -49.17 -35.32 -15.79
CA LEU A 668 -49.43 -34.38 -16.89
C LEU A 668 -48.18 -33.54 -17.24
N PRO A 669 -47.46 -32.93 -16.28
CA PRO A 669 -46.17 -32.29 -16.56
C PRO A 669 -45.15 -33.22 -17.23
N LEU A 670 -45.02 -34.47 -16.77
CA LEU A 670 -44.06 -35.41 -17.36
C LEU A 670 -44.39 -35.73 -18.83
N VAL A 671 -45.66 -35.94 -19.15
CA VAL A 671 -46.12 -36.18 -20.54
C VAL A 671 -45.75 -35.02 -21.46
N VAL A 672 -45.90 -33.78 -20.99
CA VAL A 672 -45.48 -32.59 -21.75
C VAL A 672 -43.96 -32.59 -21.96
N LEU A 673 -43.18 -32.91 -20.91
CA LEU A 673 -41.71 -32.97 -20.98
C LEU A 673 -41.18 -34.12 -21.83
N CYS A 674 -41.94 -35.20 -22.04
CA CYS A 674 -41.58 -36.26 -22.99
C CYS A 674 -41.44 -35.75 -24.44
N SER A 675 -42.01 -34.58 -24.75
CA SER A 675 -41.90 -33.92 -26.07
C SER A 675 -40.93 -32.73 -26.08
N HIS A 676 -40.13 -32.57 -25.02
CA HIS A 676 -39.20 -31.44 -24.88
C HIS A 676 -38.11 -31.43 -25.99
N PRO A 677 -37.66 -30.27 -26.49
CA PRO A 677 -36.62 -30.21 -27.52
C PRO A 677 -35.29 -30.84 -27.07
N GLU A 678 -34.92 -30.65 -25.80
CA GLU A 678 -33.68 -31.22 -25.24
C GLU A 678 -33.78 -32.74 -25.02
N PRO A 679 -32.90 -33.56 -25.63
CA PRO A 679 -32.93 -35.02 -25.51
C PRO A 679 -32.73 -35.53 -24.08
N ALA A 680 -31.88 -34.89 -23.27
CA ALA A 680 -31.63 -35.30 -21.88
C ALA A 680 -32.88 -35.17 -20.99
N VAL A 681 -33.65 -34.09 -21.17
CA VAL A 681 -34.91 -33.87 -20.45
C VAL A 681 -35.96 -34.88 -20.90
N ARG A 682 -36.11 -35.11 -22.22
CA ARG A 682 -37.03 -36.14 -22.71
C ARG A 682 -36.72 -37.50 -22.12
N SER A 683 -35.46 -37.93 -22.17
CA SER A 683 -35.07 -39.26 -21.67
C SER A 683 -35.37 -39.42 -20.18
N ALA A 684 -35.09 -38.41 -19.37
CA ALA A 684 -35.39 -38.43 -17.93
C ALA A 684 -36.90 -38.40 -17.65
N ALA A 685 -37.67 -37.57 -18.36
CA ALA A 685 -39.13 -37.51 -18.24
C ALA A 685 -39.78 -38.85 -18.59
N MET A 686 -39.29 -39.49 -19.66
CA MET A 686 -39.72 -40.80 -20.12
C MET A 686 -39.39 -41.91 -19.12
N PHE A 687 -38.20 -41.87 -18.52
CA PHE A 687 -37.82 -42.79 -17.45
C PHE A 687 -38.75 -42.63 -16.25
N ALA A 688 -38.95 -41.41 -15.77
CA ALA A 688 -39.86 -41.10 -14.66
C ALA A 688 -41.30 -41.54 -14.92
N PHE A 689 -41.79 -41.27 -16.12
CA PHE A 689 -43.12 -41.70 -16.56
C PHE A 689 -43.27 -43.22 -16.55
N SER A 690 -42.25 -43.95 -17.03
CA SER A 690 -42.27 -45.42 -17.02
C SER A 690 -42.30 -46.00 -15.60
N GLU A 691 -41.49 -45.46 -14.69
CA GLU A 691 -41.44 -45.90 -13.28
C GLU A 691 -42.75 -45.60 -12.55
N ILE A 692 -43.35 -44.43 -12.80
CA ILE A 692 -44.63 -44.04 -12.18
C ILE A 692 -45.78 -44.92 -12.67
N ILE A 693 -45.81 -45.30 -13.96
CA ILE A 693 -46.83 -46.19 -14.50
C ILE A 693 -46.71 -47.60 -13.93
N GLN A 694 -45.49 -48.08 -13.74
CA GLN A 694 -45.22 -49.38 -13.14
C GLN A 694 -45.50 -49.41 -11.62
N SER A 695 -45.80 -48.25 -11.00
CA SER A 695 -46.09 -48.16 -9.58
C SER A 695 -47.34 -48.98 -9.20
N PRO A 696 -47.24 -49.94 -8.26
CA PRO A 696 -48.36 -50.80 -7.87
C PRO A 696 -49.51 -50.02 -7.23
N LYS A 697 -49.24 -48.82 -6.70
CA LYS A 697 -50.26 -47.92 -6.13
C LYS A 697 -51.13 -47.28 -7.21
N LEU A 698 -50.55 -46.92 -8.35
CA LEU A 698 -51.29 -46.41 -9.51
C LEU A 698 -52.09 -47.54 -10.17
N ALA A 699 -51.47 -48.71 -10.37
CA ALA A 699 -52.15 -49.89 -10.91
C ALA A 699 -53.36 -50.30 -10.05
N LYS A 700 -53.20 -50.37 -8.71
CA LYS A 700 -54.32 -50.61 -7.79
C LYS A 700 -55.37 -49.51 -7.85
N SER A 701 -54.98 -48.25 -7.99
CA SER A 701 -55.91 -47.14 -8.10
C SER A 701 -56.74 -47.21 -9.39
N ILE A 702 -56.11 -47.52 -10.53
CA ILE A 702 -56.79 -47.67 -11.83
C ILE A 702 -57.73 -48.89 -11.79
N LEU A 703 -57.36 -49.97 -11.10
CA LEU A 703 -58.21 -51.15 -10.92
C LEU A 703 -59.40 -50.93 -9.98
N HIS A 704 -59.29 -50.03 -8.98
CA HIS A 704 -60.37 -49.81 -7.98
C HIS A 704 -61.27 -48.62 -8.30
N SER A 705 -60.81 -47.61 -9.04
CA SER A 705 -61.69 -46.60 -9.63
C SER A 705 -62.02 -47.05 -11.05
N GLY A 706 -63.22 -47.61 -11.25
CA GLY A 706 -63.67 -48.13 -12.56
C GLY A 706 -63.41 -47.18 -13.74
N PRO A 707 -63.43 -47.70 -14.98
CA PRO A 707 -62.67 -47.18 -16.12
C PRO A 707 -63.01 -45.77 -16.65
N GLU A 708 -63.91 -44.98 -16.06
CA GLU A 708 -64.44 -43.79 -16.77
C GLU A 708 -64.39 -42.42 -16.09
N ALA A 709 -64.26 -42.24 -14.77
CA ALA A 709 -64.74 -40.96 -14.24
C ALA A 709 -63.76 -39.76 -14.19
N HIS A 710 -62.45 -39.94 -13.89
CA HIS A 710 -61.60 -38.79 -13.52
C HIS A 710 -60.25 -38.66 -14.24
N LEU A 711 -59.62 -39.75 -14.67
CA LEU A 711 -58.37 -39.65 -15.45
C LEU A 711 -58.65 -39.30 -16.92
N ALA A 712 -59.68 -39.93 -17.50
CA ALA A 712 -60.11 -39.72 -18.89
C ALA A 712 -60.59 -38.27 -19.13
N ASN A 713 -61.30 -37.66 -18.17
CA ASN A 713 -61.78 -36.27 -18.29
C ASN A 713 -60.65 -35.21 -18.23
N ARG A 714 -59.47 -35.53 -17.68
CA ARG A 714 -58.32 -34.60 -17.66
C ARG A 714 -57.30 -34.87 -18.76
N ILE A 715 -57.25 -36.09 -19.32
CA ILE A 715 -56.26 -36.51 -20.33
C ILE A 715 -56.88 -36.67 -21.75
N GLY A 716 -58.17 -36.37 -21.93
CA GLY A 716 -58.81 -36.27 -23.25
C GLY A 716 -59.31 -37.61 -23.81
N SER A 717 -58.59 -38.73 -23.61
CA SER A 717 -59.11 -40.10 -23.67
C SER A 717 -58.05 -41.10 -23.20
N LEU A 718 -58.47 -42.26 -22.68
CA LEU A 718 -57.57 -43.40 -22.41
C LEU A 718 -56.91 -43.93 -23.69
N GLU A 719 -57.58 -43.78 -24.84
CA GLU A 719 -57.05 -44.07 -26.17
C GLU A 719 -55.80 -43.24 -26.48
N TRP A 720 -55.79 -41.95 -26.16
CA TRP A 720 -54.63 -41.09 -26.38
C TRP A 720 -53.44 -41.51 -25.52
N LEU A 721 -53.67 -41.89 -24.26
CA LEU A 721 -52.60 -42.37 -23.39
C LEU A 721 -52.04 -43.72 -23.87
N CYS A 722 -52.90 -44.61 -24.36
CA CYS A 722 -52.51 -45.87 -24.98
C CYS A 722 -51.76 -45.68 -26.31
N GLU A 723 -52.20 -44.78 -27.19
CA GLU A 723 -51.50 -44.42 -28.44
C GLU A 723 -50.17 -43.73 -28.14
N PHE A 724 -50.13 -42.85 -27.14
CA PHE A 724 -48.91 -42.17 -26.71
C PHE A 724 -47.92 -43.17 -26.13
N LEU A 725 -48.36 -44.08 -25.26
CA LEU A 725 -47.55 -45.20 -24.76
C LEU A 725 -47.07 -46.11 -25.88
N PHE A 726 -47.93 -46.42 -26.85
CA PHE A 726 -47.59 -47.22 -28.03
C PHE A 726 -46.57 -46.51 -28.94
N THR A 727 -46.67 -45.19 -29.08
CA THR A 727 -45.73 -44.35 -29.85
C THR A 727 -44.38 -44.23 -29.13
N ILE A 728 -44.40 -44.08 -27.81
CA ILE A 728 -43.23 -44.07 -26.92
C ILE A 728 -42.49 -45.40 -26.96
N VAL A 729 -43.21 -46.52 -26.83
CA VAL A 729 -42.63 -47.88 -26.88
C VAL A 729 -42.03 -48.13 -28.27
N ASN A 730 -42.70 -47.70 -29.34
CA ASN A 730 -42.15 -47.75 -30.70
C ASN A 730 -40.93 -46.84 -30.91
N GLN A 731 -40.87 -45.66 -30.28
CA GLN A 731 -39.69 -44.79 -30.32
C GLN A 731 -38.50 -45.39 -29.55
N ARG A 732 -38.73 -46.01 -28.38
CA ARG A 732 -37.69 -46.73 -27.63
C ARG A 732 -37.17 -47.94 -28.39
N LEU A 733 -38.04 -48.71 -29.05
CA LEU A 733 -37.64 -49.83 -29.91
C LEU A 733 -36.78 -49.38 -31.10
N ARG A 734 -37.06 -48.19 -31.68
CA ARG A 734 -36.24 -47.61 -32.74
C ARG A 734 -34.88 -47.12 -32.24
N LEU A 735 -34.84 -46.42 -31.10
CA LEU A 735 -33.59 -45.91 -30.52
C LEU A 735 -32.70 -47.03 -29.95
N ALA A 736 -33.29 -48.10 -29.41
CA ALA A 736 -32.56 -49.29 -28.97
C ALA A 736 -32.00 -50.11 -30.15
N GLY A 737 -32.64 -50.04 -31.32
CA GLY A 737 -32.11 -50.64 -32.55
C GLY A 737 -30.81 -49.98 -33.06
N ASP A 738 -30.57 -48.71 -32.70
CA ASP A 738 -29.41 -47.94 -33.13
C ASP A 738 -28.24 -47.94 -32.11
N CYS A 739 -28.45 -48.48 -30.90
CA CYS A 739 -27.42 -48.57 -29.85
C CYS A 739 -27.17 -50.04 -29.46
N LEU A 740 -26.16 -50.66 -30.07
CA LEU A 740 -25.57 -51.93 -29.60
C LEU A 740 -25.09 -51.77 -28.16
N LEU A 741 -25.72 -52.46 -27.19
CA LEU A 741 -25.11 -52.98 -25.94
C LEU A 741 -26.11 -53.85 -25.14
N GLY A 742 -25.75 -55.14 -24.96
CA GLY A 742 -26.07 -55.98 -23.77
C GLY A 742 -27.41 -56.73 -23.70
N GLU A 743 -27.41 -58.03 -24.00
CA GLU A 743 -28.56 -58.96 -24.01
C GLU A 743 -29.29 -59.18 -22.66
N SER A 744 -28.87 -58.58 -21.54
CA SER A 744 -29.44 -58.93 -20.22
C SER A 744 -30.69 -58.14 -19.80
N THR A 745 -31.08 -57.08 -20.51
CA THR A 745 -32.27 -56.26 -20.20
C THR A 745 -33.51 -56.63 -21.00
N MET A 746 -33.41 -57.56 -21.96
CA MET A 746 -34.55 -58.02 -22.77
C MET A 746 -35.53 -58.93 -22.03
N HIS A 747 -35.13 -59.56 -20.92
CA HIS A 747 -35.96 -60.59 -20.27
C HIS A 747 -36.94 -60.09 -19.21
N SER A 748 -36.94 -58.80 -18.85
CA SER A 748 -37.90 -58.23 -17.87
C SER A 748 -38.84 -57.17 -18.43
N PHE A 749 -38.84 -56.94 -19.75
CA PHE A 749 -39.83 -56.13 -20.47
C PHE A 749 -40.91 -57.04 -21.04
#